data_AF-A0A1F5RJ16-F1
#
_entry.id   AF-A0A1F5RJ16-F1
#
_cell.length_a   1.000
_cell.length_b   1.000
_cell.length_c   1.000
_cell.angle_alpha   90.00
_cell.angle_beta   90.00
_cell.angle_gamma   90.00
#
_symmetry.space_group_name_H-M   'P 1'
#
loop_
_entity.id
_entity.type
_entity.pdbx_description
1 polymer ?
#
loop_
_entity_poly.entity_id
_entity_poly.type
_entity_poly.pdbx_seq_one_letter_code
_entity_poly.pdbx_strand_id
1 'polypeptide(L)'
;MPEESKEIKIPGELPILPLKGQVIFPYLIVPLVISNEKMIKLTDEALLGNKIIGLCTQLRQDTDEPKEDEIYPVGTAALIIKMLRFPDGSIRILVQGLNRIKITKFVQSEPYLMAKVEVLKEKGRKSIEAEALMRNVVSLFQKIISLAPYLPDELQAVSLNIEDSGKMADLIASNLNLTIAERQQILETIDPKDRLQKLIPLLSKELSILELGDKIRNQVKTEMDKDQRDYFLREQMKAIQRELGEGDEHSLEVGNLRKKVEKANLSPEALKAAQEELDRLARMPPHAAEYTVSRTYIDWLVKLPWSVSTTDSLDVAAARKILDEDHYDLEKVKDRIIEYLAVRKLKGDAKGPILCFVGPPGVGKTSLGRSIARALGRKFYRISLGGIRDEAEIRGFRRTYIGSMPGRIIQGLKHTETNNPVFMLDEVDKIGLDFRGDPSAALLEVLDPEQNFSFADHYLDVPFDLSKVMFITTANVMDPIPSALKDRMEVLELPGYIEEEKLHIALKYLVPRQIKENGLTEGHIKFSDQSISQIISQYTREAGVRNLEREIATICRKVAKDVASGDKTKKTVTPQSLHKYLGPQKVFPEVAERTGEVGMATGLAWTPVGGEILFIEATKMLGKKGLSLTGSLGEVMKESAQAALSYIRSKSKIYKIDPRFFEKFDIHIHVPSGAIPKDGPS
;
A
#
# COMPACT_ATOMS: atom_id res chain seq x y z
N MET A 1 43.05 19.28 16.68
CA MET A 1 43.61 17.92 16.61
C MET A 1 42.44 16.97 16.85
N PRO A 2 41.99 16.19 15.85
CA PRO A 2 41.01 15.14 16.11
C PRO A 2 41.74 13.90 16.62
N GLU A 3 41.12 13.25 17.59
CA GLU A 3 41.59 12.12 18.38
C GLU A 3 42.15 10.96 17.52
N GLU A 4 43.27 10.41 17.98
CA GLU A 4 43.88 9.20 17.43
C GLU A 4 42.87 8.05 17.36
N SER A 5 42.72 7.47 16.17
CA SER A 5 41.85 6.33 15.89
C SER A 5 42.29 5.10 16.69
N LYS A 6 41.53 4.73 17.73
CA LYS A 6 41.61 3.40 18.34
C LYS A 6 41.39 2.35 17.25
N GLU A 7 42.42 1.56 16.92
CA GLU A 7 42.29 0.44 15.99
C GLU A 7 41.23 -0.55 16.48
N ILE A 8 40.11 -0.64 15.75
CA ILE A 8 39.03 -1.59 16.03
C ILE A 8 39.56 -2.99 15.71
N LYS A 9 39.74 -3.83 16.74
CA LYS A 9 40.17 -5.23 16.55
C LYS A 9 39.01 -6.09 16.04
N ILE A 10 39.15 -6.61 14.82
CA ILE A 10 38.21 -7.57 14.23
C ILE A 10 38.47 -8.95 14.84
N PRO A 11 37.47 -9.60 15.47
CA PRO A 11 37.61 -10.96 15.99
C PRO A 11 37.79 -11.99 14.89
N GLY A 12 38.42 -13.11 15.23
CA GLY A 12 38.64 -14.22 14.30
C GLY A 12 37.39 -15.04 13.99
N GLU A 13 36.28 -14.83 14.71
CA GLU A 13 34.98 -15.44 14.45
C GLU A 13 33.93 -14.33 14.35
N LEU A 14 33.15 -14.33 13.27
CA LEU A 14 32.12 -13.33 13.01
C LEU A 14 30.80 -13.99 12.58
N PRO A 15 29.65 -13.41 12.98
CA PRO A 15 28.38 -13.69 12.34
C PRO A 15 28.40 -13.17 10.90
N ILE A 16 27.95 -14.00 9.95
CA ILE A 16 27.95 -13.68 8.52
C ILE A 16 26.54 -13.31 8.08
N LEU A 17 26.35 -12.07 7.65
CA LEU A 17 25.14 -11.59 7.01
C LEU A 17 25.28 -11.72 5.47
N PRO A 18 24.55 -12.66 4.85
CA PRO A 18 24.54 -12.78 3.40
C PRO A 18 23.77 -11.61 2.76
N LEU A 19 24.38 -11.01 1.74
CA LEU A 19 23.82 -9.84 1.04
C LEU A 19 23.31 -10.21 -0.35
N LYS A 20 22.04 -9.87 -0.61
CA LYS A 20 21.41 -9.97 -1.93
C LYS A 20 21.80 -8.81 -2.83
N GLY A 21 22.36 -9.12 -4.00
CA GLY A 21 22.49 -8.15 -5.09
C GLY A 21 23.51 -7.04 -4.88
N GLN A 22 24.28 -7.05 -3.79
CA GLN A 22 25.20 -5.96 -3.44
C GLN A 22 26.49 -6.47 -2.81
N VAL A 23 27.58 -5.75 -3.11
CA VAL A 23 28.94 -5.97 -2.58
C VAL A 23 29.30 -4.72 -1.79
N ILE A 24 29.66 -4.88 -0.51
CA ILE A 24 30.01 -3.75 0.36
C ILE A 24 31.53 -3.66 0.48
N PHE A 25 32.08 -2.48 0.19
CA PHE A 25 33.50 -2.20 0.28
C PHE A 25 33.89 -1.65 1.67
N PRO A 26 35.17 -1.78 2.07
CA PRO A 26 35.68 -1.15 3.30
C PRO A 26 35.50 0.37 3.32
N TYR A 27 35.46 0.94 4.52
CA TYR A 27 35.32 2.37 4.85
C TYR A 27 33.99 3.05 4.48
N LEU A 28 33.18 2.44 3.61
CA LEU A 28 31.89 2.98 3.21
C LEU A 28 30.82 2.74 4.27
N ILE A 29 29.94 3.73 4.41
CA ILE A 29 28.76 3.65 5.26
C ILE A 29 27.56 3.32 4.37
N VAL A 30 26.89 2.20 4.65
CA VAL A 30 25.78 1.69 3.84
C VAL A 30 24.58 1.39 4.75
N PRO A 31 23.37 1.87 4.40
CA PRO A 31 22.15 1.44 5.08
C PRO A 31 21.70 0.07 4.55
N LEU A 32 21.42 -0.87 5.47
CA LEU A 32 20.91 -2.19 5.16
C LEU A 32 19.52 -2.39 5.79
N VAL A 33 18.64 -3.06 5.06
CA VAL A 33 17.31 -3.46 5.54
C VAL A 33 17.29 -4.97 5.73
N ILE A 34 16.86 -5.42 6.90
CA ILE A 34 16.83 -6.82 7.31
C ILE A 34 15.40 -7.16 7.73
N SER A 35 14.79 -8.11 7.04
CA SER A 35 13.42 -8.58 7.31
C SER A 35 13.35 -10.05 7.77
N ASN A 36 14.38 -10.86 7.49
CA ASN A 36 14.41 -12.27 7.87
C ASN A 36 14.70 -12.43 9.37
N GLU A 37 13.89 -13.24 10.08
CA GLU A 37 13.99 -13.48 11.52
C GLU A 37 15.38 -14.00 11.96
N LYS A 38 16.01 -14.89 11.19
CA LYS A 38 17.37 -15.40 11.48
C LYS A 38 18.42 -14.28 11.43
N MET A 39 18.27 -13.37 10.47
CA MET A 39 19.18 -12.25 10.27
C MET A 39 18.94 -11.11 11.27
N ILE A 40 17.68 -10.92 11.68
CA ILE A 40 17.31 -10.03 12.79
C ILE A 40 17.99 -10.52 14.08
N LYS A 41 17.86 -11.83 14.37
CA LYS A 41 18.50 -12.45 15.54
C LYS A 41 20.02 -12.31 15.51
N LEU A 42 20.65 -12.57 14.36
CA LEU A 42 22.09 -12.33 14.14
C LEU A 42 22.49 -10.90 14.49
N THR A 43 21.72 -9.93 14.03
CA THR A 43 22.00 -8.51 14.24
C THR A 43 21.85 -8.12 15.71
N ASP A 44 20.83 -8.63 16.39
CA ASP A 44 20.59 -8.41 17.80
C ASP A 44 21.72 -8.97 18.67
N GLU A 45 22.17 -10.20 18.37
CA GLU A 45 23.29 -10.83 19.08
C GLU A 45 24.62 -10.10 18.81
N ALA A 46 24.85 -9.67 17.57
CA ALA A 46 26.04 -8.88 17.24
C ALA A 46 26.08 -7.54 17.99
N LEU A 47 24.93 -6.90 18.21
CA LEU A 47 24.80 -5.64 18.95
C LEU A 47 25.10 -5.78 20.46
N LEU A 48 24.82 -6.96 21.05
CA LEU A 48 25.17 -7.28 22.43
C LEU A 48 26.68 -7.52 22.62
N GLY A 49 27.37 -7.93 21.55
CA GLY A 49 28.81 -8.17 21.54
C GLY A 49 29.65 -6.96 21.10
N ASN A 50 30.48 -7.18 20.10
CA ASN A 50 31.43 -6.20 19.56
C ASN A 50 30.85 -5.30 18.45
N LYS A 51 29.58 -5.50 18.07
CA LYS A 51 28.89 -4.79 16.98
C LYS A 51 29.50 -5.01 15.59
N ILE A 52 30.37 -6.00 15.42
CA ILE A 52 31.03 -6.31 14.15
C ILE A 52 30.36 -7.52 13.52
N ILE A 53 30.00 -7.40 12.25
CA ILE A 53 29.42 -8.47 11.44
C ILE A 53 30.24 -8.66 10.16
N GLY A 54 30.26 -9.87 9.61
CA GLY A 54 30.82 -10.14 8.29
C GLY A 54 29.75 -9.98 7.21
N LEU A 55 30.01 -9.14 6.21
CA LEU A 55 29.12 -8.91 5.09
C LEU A 55 29.65 -9.64 3.85
N CYS A 56 28.95 -10.66 3.39
CA CYS A 56 29.37 -11.45 2.23
C CYS A 56 28.24 -11.53 1.21
N THR A 57 28.54 -11.36 -0.07
CA THR A 57 27.53 -11.43 -1.14
C THR A 57 27.18 -12.89 -1.42
N GLN A 58 25.90 -13.17 -1.69
CA GLN A 58 25.46 -14.50 -2.12
C GLN A 58 25.60 -14.69 -3.63
N LEU A 59 25.96 -15.91 -4.05
CA LEU A 59 26.11 -16.31 -5.46
C LEU A 59 24.75 -16.35 -6.18
N ARG A 60 23.72 -16.83 -5.50
CA ARG A 60 22.34 -16.98 -6.00
C ARG A 60 21.42 -15.97 -5.35
N GLN A 61 20.66 -15.19 -6.12
CA GLN A 61 19.81 -14.13 -5.57
C GLN A 61 18.35 -14.56 -5.27
N ASP A 62 17.98 -15.77 -5.65
CA ASP A 62 16.63 -16.32 -5.56
C ASP A 62 16.28 -16.93 -4.18
N THR A 63 17.26 -17.06 -3.28
CA THR A 63 17.05 -17.61 -1.93
C THR A 63 17.30 -16.56 -0.83
N ASP A 64 16.45 -16.52 0.17
CA ASP A 64 16.65 -15.73 1.41
C ASP A 64 17.56 -16.44 2.43
N GLU A 65 17.81 -17.74 2.24
CA GLU A 65 18.65 -18.57 3.12
C GLU A 65 19.69 -19.31 2.26
N PRO A 66 20.80 -18.65 1.88
CA PRO A 66 21.85 -19.30 1.11
C PRO A 66 22.60 -20.32 1.96
N LYS A 67 22.99 -21.42 1.32
CA LYS A 67 23.91 -22.40 1.92
C LYS A 67 25.35 -21.87 1.97
N GLU A 68 26.20 -22.54 2.73
CA GLU A 68 27.62 -22.17 2.90
C GLU A 68 28.40 -22.09 1.59
N ASP A 69 28.06 -22.94 0.61
CA ASP A 69 28.64 -23.00 -0.73
C ASP A 69 28.06 -21.95 -1.70
N GLU A 70 27.00 -21.25 -1.30
CA GLU A 70 26.31 -20.22 -2.08
C GLU A 70 26.74 -18.79 -1.67
N ILE A 71 27.82 -18.64 -0.92
CA ILE A 71 28.34 -17.35 -0.42
C ILE A 71 29.76 -17.12 -0.95
N TYR A 72 30.04 -15.91 -1.43
CA TYR A 72 31.40 -15.56 -1.83
C TYR A 72 32.35 -15.62 -0.63
N PRO A 73 33.54 -16.24 -0.78
CA PRO A 73 34.47 -16.47 0.33
C PRO A 73 35.13 -15.18 0.82
N VAL A 74 35.11 -14.10 0.04
CA VAL A 74 35.66 -12.79 0.43
C VAL A 74 34.51 -11.80 0.60
N GLY A 75 34.51 -11.13 1.75
CA GLY A 75 33.55 -10.10 2.11
C GLY A 75 34.21 -8.96 2.88
N THR A 76 33.39 -8.18 3.58
CA THR A 76 33.85 -7.04 4.38
C THR A 76 33.36 -7.17 5.82
N ALA A 77 34.27 -7.07 6.79
CA ALA A 77 33.88 -6.88 8.18
C ALA A 77 33.32 -5.48 8.34
N ALA A 78 32.17 -5.33 8.97
CA ALA A 78 31.50 -4.05 9.13
C ALA A 78 31.03 -3.83 10.56
N LEU A 79 31.14 -2.59 11.02
CA LEU A 79 30.65 -2.14 12.31
C LEU A 79 29.21 -1.64 12.17
N ILE A 80 28.30 -2.12 13.03
CA ILE A 80 26.96 -1.57 13.13
C ILE A 80 27.02 -0.24 13.90
N ILE A 81 26.83 0.88 13.19
CA ILE A 81 26.79 2.22 13.77
C ILE A 81 25.46 2.45 14.48
N LYS A 82 24.36 2.11 13.81
CA LYS A 82 23.00 2.41 14.29
C LYS A 82 22.03 1.32 13.86
N MET A 83 21.02 1.07 14.70
CA MET A 83 19.93 0.14 14.44
C MET A 83 18.60 0.80 14.76
N LEU A 84 17.60 0.59 13.89
CA LEU A 84 16.23 1.07 14.05
C LEU A 84 15.27 -0.09 13.74
N ARG A 85 14.36 -0.39 14.67
CA ARG A 85 13.27 -1.35 14.44
C ARG A 85 12.05 -0.64 13.90
N PHE A 86 11.42 -1.24 12.91
CA PHE A 86 10.21 -0.74 12.29
C PHE A 86 8.98 -1.51 12.81
N PRO A 87 7.79 -0.89 12.83
CA PRO A 87 6.56 -1.54 13.32
C PRO A 87 6.14 -2.79 12.54
N ASP A 88 6.66 -2.97 11.32
CA ASP A 88 6.47 -4.16 10.48
C ASP A 88 7.36 -5.36 10.90
N GLY A 89 8.18 -5.18 11.95
CA GLY A 89 9.12 -6.19 12.45
C GLY A 89 10.48 -6.15 11.75
N SER A 90 10.65 -5.40 10.67
CA SER A 90 11.94 -5.25 9.99
C SER A 90 12.90 -4.35 10.76
N ILE A 91 14.20 -4.54 10.53
CA ILE A 91 15.26 -3.75 11.13
C ILE A 91 16.03 -3.05 10.03
N ARG A 92 16.30 -1.75 10.21
CA ARG A 92 17.30 -1.04 9.40
C ARG A 92 18.54 -0.80 10.22
N ILE A 93 19.67 -1.23 9.69
CA ILE A 93 20.99 -0.97 10.28
C ILE A 93 21.80 -0.06 9.38
N LEU A 94 22.58 0.82 9.99
CA LEU A 94 23.62 1.57 9.30
C LEU A 94 24.95 0.92 9.64
N VAL A 95 25.64 0.41 8.64
CA VAL A 95 26.91 -0.31 8.82
C VAL A 95 28.05 0.45 8.16
N GLN A 96 29.23 0.41 8.77
CA GLN A 96 30.47 0.93 8.21
C GLN A 96 31.42 -0.22 7.91
N GLY A 97 31.83 -0.37 6.65
CA GLY A 97 32.89 -1.31 6.29
C GLY A 97 34.20 -0.97 7.00
N LEU A 98 34.89 -1.97 7.55
CA LEU A 98 36.17 -1.82 8.26
C LEU A 98 37.31 -2.34 7.40
N ASN A 99 37.33 -3.65 7.14
CA ASN A 99 38.38 -4.32 6.36
C ASN A 99 37.81 -5.48 5.58
N ARG A 100 38.51 -5.83 4.49
CA ARG A 100 38.28 -7.08 3.75
C ARG A 100 38.54 -8.28 4.67
N ILE A 101 37.67 -9.26 4.58
CA ILE A 101 37.80 -10.52 5.30
C ILE A 101 37.64 -11.69 4.33
N LYS A 102 38.35 -12.78 4.61
CA LYS A 102 38.16 -14.06 3.94
C LYS A 102 37.58 -15.07 4.91
N ILE A 103 36.49 -15.71 4.53
CA ILE A 103 35.92 -16.85 5.25
C ILE A 103 36.87 -18.04 5.09
N THR A 104 37.36 -18.57 6.21
CA THR A 104 38.22 -19.75 6.25
C THR A 104 37.41 -21.03 6.50
N LYS A 105 36.38 -20.95 7.37
CA LYS A 105 35.52 -22.07 7.73
C LYS A 105 34.23 -21.58 8.38
N PHE A 106 33.09 -22.17 8.04
CA PHE A 106 31.85 -22.01 8.80
C PHE A 106 31.87 -22.90 10.05
N VAL A 107 31.54 -22.33 11.20
CA VAL A 107 31.55 -23.01 12.51
C VAL A 107 30.14 -23.28 13.03
N GLN A 108 29.13 -22.60 12.49
CA GLN A 108 27.72 -22.74 12.86
C GLN A 108 26.84 -22.32 11.69
N SER A 109 25.70 -23.01 11.50
CA SER A 109 24.72 -22.66 10.46
C SER A 109 23.35 -22.24 11.02
N GLU A 110 22.97 -22.71 12.21
CA GLU A 110 21.72 -22.37 12.91
C GLU A 110 22.02 -21.78 14.30
N PRO A 111 21.30 -20.74 14.78
CA PRO A 111 20.17 -20.06 14.14
C PRO A 111 20.56 -19.10 13.00
N TYR A 112 21.85 -18.87 12.79
CA TYR A 112 22.42 -18.09 11.70
C TYR A 112 23.88 -18.52 11.46
N LEU A 113 24.45 -18.08 10.33
CA LEU A 113 25.81 -18.43 9.92
C LEU A 113 26.87 -17.73 10.79
N MET A 114 27.79 -18.52 11.36
CA MET A 114 29.03 -18.03 11.97
C MET A 114 30.22 -18.60 11.24
N ALA A 115 31.23 -17.78 10.98
CA ALA A 115 32.44 -18.23 10.30
C ALA A 115 33.71 -17.70 10.96
N LYS A 116 34.77 -18.50 10.86
CA LYS A 116 36.14 -18.07 11.12
C LYS A 116 36.63 -17.21 9.96
N VAL A 117 37.09 -16.01 10.27
CA VAL A 117 37.48 -15.01 9.27
C VAL A 117 38.93 -14.60 9.44
N GLU A 118 39.60 -14.39 8.31
CA GLU A 118 40.94 -13.82 8.25
C GLU A 118 40.86 -12.40 7.67
N VAL A 119 41.42 -11.42 8.38
CA VAL A 119 41.50 -10.04 7.88
C VAL A 119 42.57 -9.95 6.81
N LEU A 120 42.17 -9.59 5.59
CA LEU A 120 43.07 -9.43 4.46
C LEU A 120 43.79 -8.07 4.57
N LYS A 121 45.06 -8.10 4.96
CA LYS A 121 45.91 -6.90 5.05
C LYS A 121 46.41 -6.49 3.67
N GLU A 122 46.21 -5.22 3.32
CA GLU A 122 46.72 -4.64 2.09
C GLU A 122 48.25 -4.49 2.16
N LYS A 123 48.96 -4.98 1.13
CA LYS A 123 50.43 -4.88 1.01
C LYS A 123 50.85 -3.70 0.13
N GLY A 124 50.10 -2.60 0.15
CA GLY A 124 50.39 -1.44 -0.69
C GLY A 124 51.64 -0.70 -0.23
N ARG A 125 52.69 -0.68 -1.06
CA ARG A 125 53.76 0.34 -0.96
C ARG A 125 53.40 1.49 -1.88
N LYS A 126 53.56 2.74 -1.41
CA LYS A 126 53.54 3.91 -2.29
C LYS A 126 54.59 3.70 -3.39
N SER A 127 54.13 3.61 -4.63
CA SER A 127 54.98 3.46 -5.82
C SER A 127 54.58 4.53 -6.84
N ILE A 128 55.55 5.02 -7.59
CA ILE A 128 55.33 6.03 -8.65
C ILE A 128 54.27 5.54 -9.65
N GLU A 129 54.27 4.23 -9.93
CA GLU A 129 53.28 3.60 -10.82
C GLU A 129 51.87 3.61 -10.24
N ALA A 130 51.69 3.32 -8.94
CA ALA A 130 50.38 3.38 -8.28
C ALA A 130 49.82 4.81 -8.27
N GLU A 131 50.65 5.83 -8.05
CA GLU A 131 50.25 7.24 -8.13
C GLU A 131 49.84 7.64 -9.55
N ALA A 132 50.56 7.17 -10.58
CA ALA A 132 50.21 7.42 -11.97
C ALA A 132 48.87 6.77 -12.34
N LEU A 133 48.64 5.51 -11.94
CA LEU A 133 47.37 4.81 -12.13
C LEU A 133 46.22 5.51 -11.40
N MET A 134 46.46 5.97 -10.17
CA MET A 134 45.48 6.69 -9.38
C MET A 134 45.06 8.00 -10.07
N ARG A 135 46.02 8.80 -10.57
CA ARG A 135 45.71 10.01 -11.36
C ARG A 135 44.85 9.71 -12.59
N ASN A 136 45.15 8.62 -13.30
CA ASN A 136 44.37 8.20 -14.46
C ASN A 136 42.93 7.83 -14.06
N VAL A 137 42.78 7.02 -13.01
CA VAL A 137 41.49 6.59 -12.47
C VAL A 137 40.65 7.80 -12.00
N VAL A 138 41.26 8.77 -11.30
CA VAL A 138 40.58 10.02 -10.90
C VAL A 138 40.10 10.79 -12.13
N SER A 139 40.95 10.96 -13.14
CA SER A 139 40.62 11.71 -14.35
C SER A 139 39.47 11.08 -15.12
N LEU A 140 39.49 9.75 -15.28
CA LEU A 140 38.39 9.02 -15.93
C LEU A 140 37.09 9.14 -15.13
N PHE A 141 37.16 9.02 -13.80
CA PHE A 141 36.00 9.12 -12.93
C PHE A 141 35.37 10.52 -12.94
N GLN A 142 36.18 11.59 -12.97
CA GLN A 142 35.68 12.96 -13.10
C GLN A 142 34.92 13.19 -14.40
N LYS A 143 35.43 12.66 -15.53
CA LYS A 143 34.70 12.72 -16.81
C LYS A 143 33.36 11.98 -16.72
N ILE A 144 33.35 10.82 -16.08
CA ILE A 144 32.11 10.07 -15.86
C ILE A 144 31.13 10.88 -15.02
N ILE A 145 31.54 11.47 -13.88
CA ILE A 145 30.64 12.31 -13.05
C ILE A 145 30.03 13.44 -13.88
N SER A 146 30.81 14.10 -14.74
CA SER A 146 30.30 15.20 -15.58
C SER A 146 29.27 14.78 -16.64
N LEU A 147 29.26 13.51 -17.04
CA LEU A 147 28.37 12.98 -18.08
C LEU A 147 27.23 12.12 -17.52
N ALA A 148 27.33 11.67 -16.28
CA ALA A 148 26.43 10.72 -15.64
C ALA A 148 25.43 11.42 -14.69
N PRO A 149 24.13 11.49 -15.04
CA PRO A 149 23.13 12.19 -14.22
C PRO A 149 22.85 11.55 -12.85
N TYR A 150 23.27 10.29 -12.65
CA TYR A 150 23.01 9.53 -11.42
C TYR A 150 24.09 9.74 -10.35
N LEU A 151 25.20 10.40 -10.68
CA LEU A 151 26.29 10.68 -9.75
C LEU A 151 26.17 12.11 -9.21
N PRO A 152 26.18 12.30 -7.89
CA PRO A 152 26.24 13.64 -7.29
C PRO A 152 27.57 14.34 -7.61
N ASP A 153 27.51 15.64 -7.90
CA ASP A 153 28.70 16.46 -8.19
C ASP A 153 29.67 16.53 -7.00
N GLU A 154 29.18 16.36 -5.77
CA GLU A 154 29.99 16.35 -4.56
C GLU A 154 31.06 15.24 -4.56
N LEU A 155 30.83 14.15 -5.31
CA LEU A 155 31.81 13.07 -5.46
C LEU A 155 33.11 13.54 -6.12
N GLN A 156 33.08 14.61 -6.94
CA GLN A 156 34.28 15.19 -7.52
C GLN A 156 35.22 15.70 -6.42
N ALA A 157 34.68 16.44 -5.45
CA ALA A 157 35.45 16.99 -4.34
C ALA A 157 35.98 15.89 -3.41
N VAL A 158 35.18 14.85 -3.15
CA VAL A 158 35.61 13.70 -2.33
C VAL A 158 36.75 12.95 -3.01
N SER A 159 36.65 12.72 -4.33
CA SER A 159 37.65 11.99 -5.12
C SER A 159 39.03 12.68 -5.12
N LEU A 160 39.07 14.01 -5.01
CA LEU A 160 40.32 14.79 -4.97
C LEU A 160 41.03 14.73 -3.62
N ASN A 161 40.30 14.44 -2.53
CA ASN A 161 40.81 14.49 -1.17
C ASN A 161 41.29 13.12 -0.64
N ILE A 162 41.12 12.05 -1.42
CA ILE A 162 41.58 10.71 -1.04
C ILE A 162 43.00 10.51 -1.56
N GLU A 163 43.97 10.35 -0.66
CA GLU A 163 45.38 10.07 -1.01
C GLU A 163 45.69 8.57 -1.12
N ASP A 164 44.83 7.70 -0.56
CA ASP A 164 45.06 6.26 -0.52
C ASP A 164 44.48 5.56 -1.76
N SER A 165 45.35 4.91 -2.52
CA SER A 165 45.00 4.18 -3.75
C SER A 165 43.94 3.09 -3.55
N GLY A 166 43.95 2.42 -2.40
CA GLY A 166 43.01 1.34 -2.09
C GLY A 166 41.62 1.90 -1.77
N LYS A 167 41.56 2.90 -0.89
CA LYS A 167 40.31 3.62 -0.58
C LYS A 167 39.70 4.27 -1.80
N MET A 168 40.54 4.82 -2.68
CA MET A 168 40.08 5.45 -3.92
C MET A 168 39.45 4.42 -4.88
N ALA A 169 40.10 3.27 -5.06
CA ALA A 169 39.55 2.18 -5.86
C ALA A 169 38.20 1.69 -5.31
N ASP A 170 38.09 1.58 -3.98
CA ASP A 170 36.87 1.11 -3.31
C ASP A 170 35.71 2.10 -3.44
N LEU A 171 35.97 3.40 -3.27
CA LEU A 171 34.97 4.44 -3.45
C LEU A 171 34.46 4.48 -4.90
N ILE A 172 35.36 4.38 -5.87
CA ILE A 172 34.95 4.44 -7.28
C ILE A 172 34.15 3.20 -7.64
N ALA A 173 34.61 2.01 -7.26
CA ALA A 173 33.91 0.75 -7.54
C ALA A 173 32.50 0.69 -6.93
N SER A 174 32.27 1.34 -5.77
CA SER A 174 30.96 1.38 -5.14
C SER A 174 29.96 2.33 -5.83
N ASN A 175 30.44 3.35 -6.52
CA ASN A 175 29.60 4.37 -7.16
C ASN A 175 29.37 4.10 -8.67
N LEU A 176 30.20 3.26 -9.30
CA LEU A 176 30.00 2.84 -10.68
C LEU A 176 28.91 1.78 -10.84
N ASN A 177 28.25 1.78 -11.99
CA ASN A 177 27.23 0.80 -12.37
C ASN A 177 27.86 -0.52 -12.88
N LEU A 178 28.57 -1.22 -11.99
CA LEU A 178 29.25 -2.49 -12.27
C LEU A 178 28.35 -3.69 -11.95
N THR A 179 28.54 -4.79 -12.68
CA THR A 179 27.91 -6.07 -12.34
C THR A 179 28.46 -6.60 -11.00
N ILE A 180 27.70 -7.47 -10.33
CA ILE A 180 28.11 -8.05 -9.03
C ILE A 180 29.41 -8.83 -9.17
N ALA A 181 29.59 -9.57 -10.27
CA ALA A 181 30.81 -10.30 -10.55
C ALA A 181 32.02 -9.34 -10.67
N GLU A 182 31.88 -8.22 -11.36
CA GLU A 182 32.94 -7.20 -11.47
C GLU A 182 33.23 -6.56 -10.11
N ARG A 183 32.21 -6.16 -9.34
CA ARG A 183 32.40 -5.60 -7.99
C ARG A 183 33.10 -6.58 -7.05
N GLN A 184 32.69 -7.84 -7.10
CA GLN A 184 33.29 -8.91 -6.29
C GLN A 184 34.75 -9.12 -6.66
N GLN A 185 35.09 -9.13 -7.96
CA GLN A 185 36.49 -9.22 -8.41
C GLN A 185 37.34 -8.06 -7.91
N ILE A 186 36.81 -6.84 -7.83
CA ILE A 186 37.52 -5.69 -7.25
C ILE A 186 37.69 -5.87 -5.74
N LEU A 187 36.65 -6.32 -5.02
CA LEU A 187 36.73 -6.59 -3.59
C LEU A 187 37.80 -7.64 -3.25
N GLU A 188 37.87 -8.71 -4.05
CA GLU A 188 38.82 -9.82 -3.92
C GLU A 188 40.27 -9.45 -4.26
N THR A 189 40.47 -8.35 -4.99
CA THR A 189 41.82 -7.90 -5.36
C THR A 189 42.40 -7.11 -4.19
N ILE A 190 43.35 -7.71 -3.46
CA ILE A 190 43.90 -7.12 -2.23
C ILE A 190 44.86 -5.98 -2.56
N ASP A 191 45.72 -6.16 -3.57
CA ASP A 191 46.73 -5.17 -3.93
C ASP A 191 46.07 -3.90 -4.52
N PRO A 192 46.30 -2.70 -3.94
CA PRO A 192 45.73 -1.47 -4.45
C PRO A 192 46.12 -1.13 -5.90
N LYS A 193 47.34 -1.46 -6.32
CA LYS A 193 47.81 -1.20 -7.69
C LYS A 193 47.06 -2.08 -8.67
N ASP A 194 46.94 -3.37 -8.38
CA ASP A 194 46.21 -4.31 -9.23
C ASP A 194 44.73 -3.97 -9.30
N ARG A 195 44.13 -3.48 -8.19
CA ARG A 195 42.76 -2.95 -8.19
C ARG A 195 42.61 -1.79 -9.16
N LEU A 196 43.46 -0.78 -9.07
CA LEU A 196 43.42 0.37 -9.98
C LEU A 196 43.57 -0.07 -11.45
N GLN A 197 44.48 -1.01 -11.74
CA GLN A 197 44.66 -1.57 -13.08
C GLN A 197 43.40 -2.26 -13.61
N LYS A 198 42.69 -3.02 -12.77
CA LYS A 198 41.41 -3.64 -13.13
C LYS A 198 40.28 -2.63 -13.31
N LEU A 199 40.33 -1.53 -12.57
CA LEU A 199 39.29 -0.50 -12.57
C LEU A 199 39.35 0.39 -13.82
N ILE A 200 40.54 0.66 -14.36
CA ILE A 200 40.74 1.46 -15.59
C ILE A 200 39.91 0.96 -16.79
N PRO A 201 39.99 -0.31 -17.23
CA PRO A 201 39.20 -0.77 -18.38
C PRO A 201 37.69 -0.70 -18.12
N LEU A 202 37.24 -0.90 -16.89
CA LEU A 202 35.84 -0.76 -16.50
C LEU A 202 35.38 0.71 -16.61
N LEU A 203 36.17 1.65 -16.09
CA LEU A 203 35.93 3.08 -16.24
C LEU A 203 35.94 3.52 -17.71
N SER A 204 36.90 3.05 -18.50
CA SER A 204 36.98 3.41 -19.92
C SER A 204 35.76 2.89 -20.71
N LYS A 205 35.30 1.67 -20.40
CA LYS A 205 34.07 1.12 -20.98
C LYS A 205 32.85 1.95 -20.59
N GLU A 206 32.69 2.28 -19.32
CA GLU A 206 31.57 3.11 -18.82
C GLU A 206 31.58 4.51 -19.45
N LEU A 207 32.76 5.15 -19.50
CA LEU A 207 32.93 6.45 -20.13
C LEU A 207 32.57 6.40 -21.63
N SER A 208 32.99 5.35 -22.35
CA SER A 208 32.66 5.18 -23.78
C SER A 208 31.15 5.06 -24.00
N ILE A 209 30.44 4.37 -23.11
CA ILE A 209 28.98 4.25 -23.16
C ILE A 209 28.32 5.61 -22.92
N LEU A 210 28.79 6.37 -21.93
CA LEU A 210 28.28 7.70 -21.61
C LEU A 210 28.55 8.70 -22.74
N GLU A 211 29.76 8.69 -23.31
CA GLU A 211 30.14 9.53 -24.45
C GLU A 211 29.34 9.18 -25.71
N LEU A 212 29.09 7.88 -25.99
CA LEU A 212 28.23 7.47 -27.08
C LEU A 212 26.79 7.93 -26.86
N GLY A 213 26.26 7.78 -25.64
CA GLY A 213 24.94 8.27 -25.27
C GLY A 213 24.83 9.79 -25.43
N ASP A 214 25.85 10.54 -25.02
CA ASP A 214 25.89 11.99 -25.19
C ASP A 214 26.01 12.40 -26.65
N LYS A 215 26.82 11.69 -27.43
CA LYS A 215 26.93 11.88 -28.88
C LYS A 215 25.62 11.60 -29.59
N ILE A 216 24.88 10.56 -29.20
CA ILE A 216 23.54 10.26 -29.72
C ILE A 216 22.59 11.41 -29.37
N ARG A 217 22.56 11.89 -28.12
CA ARG A 217 21.73 13.04 -27.71
C ARG A 217 22.07 14.31 -28.49
N ASN A 218 23.35 14.57 -28.73
CA ASN A 218 23.81 15.74 -29.46
C ASN A 218 23.61 15.62 -30.98
N GLN A 219 23.73 14.41 -31.55
CA GLN A 219 23.36 14.11 -32.94
C GLN A 219 21.87 14.29 -33.18
N VAL A 220 21.02 13.84 -32.25
CA VAL A 220 19.57 14.09 -32.30
C VAL A 220 19.25 15.61 -32.27
N LYS A 221 20.09 16.42 -31.60
CA LYS A 221 19.99 17.90 -31.65
C LYS A 221 20.51 18.54 -32.95
N THR A 222 21.45 17.89 -33.66
CA THR A 222 22.04 18.42 -34.91
C THR A 222 21.39 17.88 -36.18
N GLU A 223 20.48 16.90 -36.08
CA GLU A 223 19.73 16.37 -37.22
C GLU A 223 18.64 17.32 -37.77
N MET A 224 18.33 18.42 -37.07
CA MET A 224 17.36 19.43 -37.53
C MET A 224 17.74 20.12 -38.86
N ASP A 225 19.01 20.05 -39.30
CA ASP A 225 19.47 20.56 -40.61
C ASP A 225 19.55 19.48 -41.71
N LYS A 226 19.32 18.19 -41.38
CA LYS A 226 19.29 17.08 -42.37
C LYS A 226 17.88 16.76 -42.87
N ASP A 227 16.84 17.28 -42.22
CA ASP A 227 15.43 17.00 -42.52
C ASP A 227 15.04 17.31 -43.98
N GLN A 228 15.71 18.27 -44.64
CA GLN A 228 15.45 18.55 -46.06
C GLN A 228 15.93 17.45 -47.02
N ARG A 229 17.00 16.71 -46.67
CA ARG A 229 17.55 15.65 -47.53
C ARG A 229 16.82 14.32 -47.31
N ASP A 230 16.44 14.07 -46.06
CA ASP A 230 15.65 12.89 -45.67
C ASP A 230 14.21 12.97 -46.15
N TYR A 231 13.60 14.16 -46.20
CA TYR A 231 12.29 14.36 -46.83
C TYR A 231 12.28 13.90 -48.30
N PHE A 232 13.33 14.25 -49.06
CA PHE A 232 13.45 13.92 -50.48
C PHE A 232 13.70 12.42 -50.72
N LEU A 233 14.52 11.77 -49.89
CA LEU A 233 14.78 10.33 -49.98
C LEU A 233 13.58 9.50 -49.50
N ARG A 234 12.80 9.99 -48.52
CA ARG A 234 11.56 9.34 -48.04
C ARG A 234 10.41 9.45 -49.03
N GLU A 235 10.30 10.53 -49.80
CA GLU A 235 9.38 10.65 -50.93
C GLU A 235 9.69 9.58 -52.00
N GLN A 236 10.98 9.39 -52.34
CA GLN A 236 11.39 8.36 -53.30
C GLN A 236 11.20 6.93 -52.77
N MET A 237 11.49 6.67 -51.50
CA MET A 237 11.24 5.36 -50.88
C MET A 237 9.73 5.06 -50.75
N LYS A 238 8.89 6.06 -50.45
CA LYS A 238 7.43 5.90 -50.43
C LYS A 238 6.84 5.66 -51.83
N ALA A 239 7.44 6.22 -52.88
CA ALA A 239 7.05 5.92 -54.26
C ALA A 239 7.40 4.47 -54.63
N ILE A 240 8.60 4.01 -54.27
CA ILE A 240 9.07 2.64 -54.52
C ILE A 240 8.27 1.60 -53.70
N GLN A 241 7.98 1.87 -52.42
CA GLN A 241 7.17 0.99 -51.57
C GLN A 241 5.69 0.94 -51.97
N ARG A 242 5.15 1.99 -52.59
CA ARG A 242 3.78 1.98 -53.17
C ARG A 242 3.70 1.17 -54.46
N GLU A 243 4.78 1.08 -55.23
CA GLU A 243 4.84 0.26 -56.46
C GLU A 243 5.10 -1.23 -56.17
N LEU A 244 5.73 -1.59 -55.05
CA LEU A 244 6.16 -2.96 -54.75
C LEU A 244 5.17 -3.82 -53.94
N GLY A 245 4.07 -3.27 -53.41
CA GLY A 245 2.96 -4.08 -52.87
C GLY A 245 3.28 -5.00 -51.68
N GLU A 246 4.46 -4.92 -51.06
CA GLU A 246 4.83 -5.71 -49.88
C GLU A 246 4.65 -4.86 -48.61
N GLY A 247 3.51 -5.05 -47.92
CA GLY A 247 3.26 -4.44 -46.63
C GLY A 247 4.02 -5.16 -45.52
N ASP A 248 5.12 -4.57 -45.05
CA ASP A 248 5.85 -4.99 -43.87
C ASP A 248 4.89 -5.04 -42.65
N GLU A 249 4.85 -6.13 -41.87
CA GLU A 249 3.89 -6.33 -40.76
C GLU A 249 3.92 -5.17 -39.75
N HIS A 250 5.11 -4.60 -39.55
CA HIS A 250 5.33 -3.42 -38.72
C HIS A 250 4.58 -2.17 -39.24
N SER A 251 4.57 -1.96 -40.55
CA SER A 251 3.87 -0.83 -41.19
C SER A 251 2.35 -0.95 -41.07
N LEU A 252 1.83 -2.18 -41.12
CA LEU A 252 0.41 -2.47 -40.91
C LEU A 252 -0.02 -2.21 -39.47
N GLU A 253 0.79 -2.61 -38.48
CA GLU A 253 0.51 -2.34 -37.06
C GLU A 253 0.46 -0.83 -36.76
N VAL A 254 1.47 -0.09 -37.20
CA VAL A 254 1.53 1.37 -37.02
C VAL A 254 0.36 2.05 -37.73
N GLY A 255 0.01 1.61 -38.94
CA GLY A 255 -1.16 2.09 -39.68
C GLY A 255 -2.48 1.84 -38.95
N ASN A 256 -2.62 0.68 -38.31
CA ASN A 256 -3.80 0.35 -37.49
C ASN A 256 -3.89 1.22 -36.22
N LEU A 257 -2.77 1.48 -35.54
CA LEU A 257 -2.73 2.37 -34.38
C LEU A 257 -3.07 3.82 -34.75
N ARG A 258 -2.58 4.30 -35.90
CA ARG A 258 -2.91 5.63 -36.42
C ARG A 258 -4.42 5.81 -36.63
N LYS A 259 -5.08 4.85 -37.28
CA LYS A 259 -6.54 4.83 -37.46
C LYS A 259 -7.29 4.82 -36.12
N LYS A 260 -6.75 4.16 -35.10
CA LYS A 260 -7.36 4.13 -33.76
C LYS A 260 -7.24 5.48 -33.07
N VAL A 261 -6.08 6.14 -33.16
CA VAL A 261 -5.86 7.49 -32.60
C VAL A 261 -6.80 8.51 -33.23
N GLU A 262 -6.98 8.47 -34.55
CA GLU A 262 -7.94 9.34 -35.27
C GLU A 262 -9.40 9.13 -34.83
N LYS A 263 -9.77 7.90 -34.45
CA LYS A 263 -11.12 7.57 -33.97
C LYS A 263 -11.35 7.84 -32.48
N ALA A 264 -10.29 7.98 -31.69
CA ALA A 264 -10.38 8.06 -30.24
C ALA A 264 -10.85 9.43 -29.71
N ASN A 265 -11.00 10.45 -30.58
CA ASN A 265 -11.44 11.80 -30.22
C ASN A 265 -10.67 12.35 -29.00
N LEU A 266 -9.34 12.27 -29.07
CA LEU A 266 -8.42 12.73 -28.04
C LEU A 266 -8.50 14.26 -27.86
N SER A 267 -8.13 14.76 -26.67
CA SER A 267 -7.91 16.20 -26.47
C SER A 267 -6.75 16.70 -27.36
N PRO A 268 -6.65 18.01 -27.66
CA PRO A 268 -5.55 18.53 -28.48
C PRO A 268 -4.15 18.15 -27.97
N GLU A 269 -3.97 18.17 -26.64
CA GLU A 269 -2.72 17.82 -25.98
C GLU A 269 -2.44 16.31 -26.05
N ALA A 270 -3.45 15.48 -25.78
CA ALA A 270 -3.33 14.02 -25.89
C ALA A 270 -3.14 13.56 -27.34
N LEU A 271 -3.74 14.24 -28.31
CA LEU A 271 -3.55 13.97 -29.73
C LEU A 271 -2.11 14.26 -30.16
N LYS A 272 -1.57 15.41 -29.72
CA LYS A 272 -0.17 15.77 -29.98
C LYS A 272 0.78 14.73 -29.38
N ALA A 273 0.60 14.36 -28.12
CA ALA A 273 1.41 13.33 -27.46
C ALA A 273 1.29 11.96 -28.15
N ALA A 274 0.09 11.56 -28.56
CA ALA A 274 -0.14 10.31 -29.30
C ALA A 274 0.54 10.32 -30.68
N GLN A 275 0.54 11.45 -31.39
CA GLN A 275 1.19 11.60 -32.70
C GLN A 275 2.71 11.55 -32.59
N GLU A 276 3.29 12.27 -31.63
CA GLU A 276 4.73 12.24 -31.35
C GLU A 276 5.20 10.82 -31.00
N GLU A 277 4.45 10.12 -30.15
CA GLU A 277 4.79 8.74 -29.78
C GLU A 277 4.56 7.74 -30.93
N LEU A 278 3.53 7.94 -31.76
CA LEU A 278 3.30 7.13 -32.97
C LEU A 278 4.43 7.28 -33.98
N ASP A 279 4.91 8.49 -34.21
CA ASP A 279 6.02 8.75 -35.12
C ASP A 279 7.34 8.19 -34.57
N ARG A 280 7.53 8.19 -33.25
CA ARG A 280 8.63 7.48 -32.58
C ARG A 280 8.52 5.97 -32.77
N LEU A 281 7.34 5.38 -32.53
CA LEU A 281 7.08 3.95 -32.70
C LEU A 281 7.33 3.51 -34.15
N ALA A 282 6.92 4.30 -35.13
CA ALA A 282 7.10 4.02 -36.56
C ALA A 282 8.56 3.94 -36.99
N ARG A 283 9.47 4.64 -36.30
CA ARG A 283 10.91 4.63 -36.57
C ARG A 283 11.65 3.56 -35.76
N MET A 284 11.02 3.00 -34.74
CA MET A 284 11.65 2.10 -33.78
C MET A 284 11.59 0.65 -34.26
N PRO A 285 12.69 -0.13 -34.15
CA PRO A 285 12.64 -1.56 -34.41
C PRO A 285 11.71 -2.29 -33.43
N PRO A 286 10.86 -3.24 -33.89
CA PRO A 286 9.93 -3.99 -33.01
C PRO A 286 10.59 -4.75 -31.86
N HIS A 287 11.88 -5.09 -31.98
CA HIS A 287 12.64 -5.81 -30.97
C HIS A 287 13.20 -4.92 -29.84
N ALA A 288 13.06 -3.59 -29.94
CA ALA A 288 13.53 -2.67 -28.90
C ALA A 288 12.66 -2.77 -27.64
N ALA A 289 13.28 -2.73 -26.46
CA ALA A 289 12.55 -2.78 -25.19
C ALA A 289 11.57 -1.59 -25.01
N GLU A 290 11.93 -0.42 -25.56
CA GLU A 290 11.09 0.78 -25.57
C GLU A 290 9.85 0.64 -26.48
N TYR A 291 9.87 -0.26 -27.47
CA TYR A 291 8.78 -0.44 -28.43
C TYR A 291 7.49 -0.83 -27.71
N THR A 292 7.61 -1.77 -26.77
CA THR A 292 6.47 -2.23 -25.96
C THR A 292 5.93 -1.09 -25.09
N VAL A 293 6.79 -0.25 -24.52
CA VAL A 293 6.39 0.87 -23.67
C VAL A 293 5.60 1.92 -24.48
N SER A 294 6.14 2.35 -25.62
CA SER A 294 5.48 3.31 -26.52
C SER A 294 4.14 2.76 -27.06
N ARG A 295 4.12 1.49 -27.46
CA ARG A 295 2.90 0.81 -27.92
C ARG A 295 1.83 0.74 -26.84
N THR A 296 2.20 0.33 -25.63
CA THR A 296 1.27 0.23 -24.49
C THR A 296 0.76 1.62 -24.11
N TYR A 297 1.60 2.66 -24.15
CA TYR A 297 1.17 4.04 -23.93
C TYR A 297 0.11 4.50 -24.94
N ILE A 298 0.33 4.28 -26.24
CA ILE A 298 -0.66 4.61 -27.28
C ILE A 298 -1.96 3.83 -27.06
N ASP A 299 -1.87 2.55 -26.70
CA ASP A 299 -3.05 1.73 -26.37
C ASP A 299 -3.85 2.28 -25.18
N TRP A 300 -3.17 2.82 -24.16
CA TRP A 300 -3.82 3.51 -23.05
C TRP A 300 -4.53 4.77 -23.50
N LEU A 301 -3.86 5.66 -24.24
CA LEU A 301 -4.47 6.90 -24.73
C LEU A 301 -5.71 6.61 -25.58
N VAL A 302 -5.65 5.63 -26.48
CA VAL A 302 -6.78 5.27 -27.36
C VAL A 302 -7.96 4.68 -26.59
N LYS A 303 -7.71 3.87 -25.56
CA LYS A 303 -8.78 3.17 -24.82
C LYS A 303 -9.45 4.03 -23.76
N LEU A 304 -8.88 5.20 -23.43
CA LEU A 304 -9.49 6.10 -22.46
C LEU A 304 -10.71 6.82 -23.06
N PRO A 305 -11.78 7.02 -22.28
CA PRO A 305 -13.04 7.53 -22.80
C PRO A 305 -13.08 9.08 -22.84
N TRP A 306 -12.21 9.72 -23.62
CA TRP A 306 -12.07 11.20 -23.64
C TRP A 306 -13.39 11.94 -23.86
N SER A 307 -14.21 11.47 -24.79
CA SER A 307 -15.48 12.10 -25.19
C SER A 307 -16.71 11.19 -25.04
N VAL A 308 -16.53 9.97 -24.52
CA VAL A 308 -17.61 8.99 -24.37
C VAL A 308 -18.24 9.12 -22.99
N SER A 309 -19.53 9.45 -22.93
CA SER A 309 -20.30 9.61 -21.69
C SER A 309 -21.56 8.74 -21.71
N THR A 310 -22.01 8.25 -20.54
CA THR A 310 -23.37 7.70 -20.41
C THR A 310 -24.40 8.82 -20.46
N THR A 311 -25.60 8.54 -20.96
CA THR A 311 -26.75 9.45 -20.87
C THR A 311 -27.28 9.48 -19.44
N ASP A 312 -27.23 10.65 -18.81
CA ASP A 312 -27.70 10.84 -17.44
C ASP A 312 -29.23 10.76 -17.34
N SER A 313 -29.71 9.99 -16.37
CA SER A 313 -31.10 10.00 -15.93
C SER A 313 -31.24 10.86 -14.68
N LEU A 314 -31.80 12.05 -14.83
CA LEU A 314 -32.03 13.01 -13.73
C LEU A 314 -33.52 13.04 -13.32
N ASP A 315 -34.18 11.88 -13.35
CA ASP A 315 -35.54 11.75 -12.83
C ASP A 315 -35.49 11.42 -11.33
N VAL A 316 -35.86 12.42 -10.53
CA VAL A 316 -35.88 12.34 -9.07
C VAL A 316 -36.90 11.29 -8.57
N ALA A 317 -38.05 11.17 -9.24
CA ALA A 317 -39.07 10.20 -8.85
C ALA A 317 -38.62 8.77 -9.13
N ALA A 318 -38.00 8.54 -10.30
CA ALA A 318 -37.39 7.26 -10.63
C ALA A 318 -36.22 6.91 -9.69
N ALA A 319 -35.36 7.90 -9.37
CA ALA A 319 -34.26 7.72 -8.43
C ALA A 319 -34.76 7.30 -7.04
N ARG A 320 -35.82 7.94 -6.54
CA ARG A 320 -36.43 7.57 -5.25
C ARG A 320 -36.93 6.13 -5.27
N LYS A 321 -37.64 5.74 -6.32
CA LYS A 321 -38.14 4.38 -6.49
C LYS A 321 -37.02 3.34 -6.48
N ILE A 322 -35.90 3.62 -7.15
CA ILE A 322 -34.73 2.71 -7.18
C ILE A 322 -34.09 2.59 -5.80
N LEU A 323 -33.95 3.71 -5.07
CA LEU A 323 -33.39 3.70 -3.71
C LEU A 323 -34.29 2.92 -2.73
N ASP A 324 -35.61 3.03 -2.85
CA ASP A 324 -36.59 2.30 -2.03
C ASP A 324 -36.72 0.81 -2.41
N GLU A 325 -36.49 0.50 -3.69
CA GLU A 325 -36.39 -0.88 -4.16
C GLU A 325 -35.18 -1.56 -3.55
N ASP A 326 -34.00 -0.94 -3.61
CA ASP A 326 -32.72 -1.56 -3.26
C ASP A 326 -32.39 -1.57 -1.76
N HIS A 327 -32.91 -0.62 -0.97
CA HIS A 327 -32.59 -0.50 0.45
C HIS A 327 -33.84 -0.40 1.33
N TYR A 328 -33.85 -1.16 2.42
CA TYR A 328 -34.84 -1.03 3.49
C TYR A 328 -34.50 0.17 4.38
N ASP A 329 -35.53 0.91 4.79
CA ASP A 329 -35.41 2.08 5.65
C ASP A 329 -34.39 3.12 5.09
N LEU A 330 -33.66 3.84 5.95
CA LEU A 330 -32.73 4.93 5.61
C LEU A 330 -33.41 6.16 5.01
N GLU A 331 -34.64 6.46 5.42
CA GLU A 331 -35.44 7.59 4.91
C GLU A 331 -34.66 8.91 4.86
N LYS A 332 -34.01 9.28 5.98
CA LYS A 332 -33.20 10.51 6.06
C LYS A 332 -32.05 10.53 5.04
N VAL A 333 -31.37 9.39 4.85
CA VAL A 333 -30.23 9.30 3.93
C VAL A 333 -30.72 9.34 2.47
N LYS A 334 -31.82 8.64 2.18
CA LYS A 334 -32.47 8.67 0.86
C LYS A 334 -32.95 10.07 0.51
N ASP A 335 -33.60 10.77 1.44
CA ASP A 335 -34.05 12.16 1.26
C ASP A 335 -32.87 13.07 0.91
N ARG A 336 -31.75 12.98 1.65
CA ARG A 336 -30.54 13.74 1.37
C ARG A 336 -29.93 13.44 0.00
N ILE A 337 -29.88 12.16 -0.40
CA ILE A 337 -29.41 11.78 -1.74
C ILE A 337 -30.33 12.40 -2.81
N ILE A 338 -31.65 12.39 -2.58
CA ILE A 338 -32.62 12.98 -3.50
C ILE A 338 -32.46 14.49 -3.59
N GLU A 339 -32.27 15.19 -2.47
CA GLU A 339 -31.96 16.63 -2.44
C GLU A 339 -30.70 16.94 -3.24
N TYR A 340 -29.63 16.16 -3.04
CA TYR A 340 -28.37 16.29 -3.78
C TYR A 340 -28.57 16.13 -5.29
N LEU A 341 -29.30 15.08 -5.71
CA LEU A 341 -29.61 14.83 -7.12
C LEU A 341 -30.49 15.94 -7.74
N ALA A 342 -31.44 16.48 -6.97
CA ALA A 342 -32.31 17.57 -7.41
C ALA A 342 -31.53 18.87 -7.64
N VAL A 343 -30.60 19.22 -6.75
CA VAL A 343 -29.70 20.39 -6.93
C VAL A 343 -28.86 20.24 -8.20
N ARG A 344 -28.35 19.04 -8.45
CA ARG A 344 -27.56 18.75 -9.65
C ARG A 344 -28.38 18.89 -10.94
N LYS A 345 -29.64 18.46 -10.93
CA LYS A 345 -30.57 18.65 -12.05
C LYS A 345 -30.80 20.12 -12.39
N LEU A 346 -30.82 21.00 -11.39
CA LEU A 346 -31.08 22.43 -11.59
C LEU A 346 -29.85 23.20 -12.05
N LYS A 347 -28.66 22.86 -11.56
CA LYS A 347 -27.42 23.60 -11.84
C LYS A 347 -26.53 22.99 -12.94
N GLY A 348 -26.80 21.76 -13.40
CA GLY A 348 -26.03 21.06 -14.43
C GLY A 348 -24.61 20.68 -13.97
N ASP A 349 -23.74 21.69 -13.87
CA ASP A 349 -22.31 21.61 -13.54
C ASP A 349 -22.00 22.10 -12.10
N ALA A 350 -22.93 21.94 -11.16
CA ALA A 350 -22.64 22.33 -9.78
C ALA A 350 -21.46 21.52 -9.22
N LYS A 351 -20.40 22.25 -8.86
CA LYS A 351 -19.35 21.87 -7.91
C LYS A 351 -20.01 21.65 -6.54
N GLY A 352 -20.66 20.51 -6.37
CA GLY A 352 -21.31 20.10 -5.12
C GLY A 352 -20.31 19.43 -4.17
N PRO A 353 -20.60 19.40 -2.86
CA PRO A 353 -19.78 18.66 -1.92
C PRO A 353 -19.75 17.16 -2.27
N ILE A 354 -18.68 16.49 -1.86
CA ILE A 354 -18.52 15.05 -2.10
C ILE A 354 -19.33 14.30 -1.05
N LEU A 355 -20.21 13.39 -1.46
CA LEU A 355 -20.95 12.58 -0.51
C LEU A 355 -19.99 11.64 0.23
N CYS A 356 -20.04 11.64 1.56
CA CYS A 356 -19.27 10.74 2.42
C CYS A 356 -20.21 9.92 3.30
N PHE A 357 -20.27 8.62 3.05
CA PHE A 357 -21.07 7.69 3.86
C PHE A 357 -20.26 7.14 5.03
N VAL A 358 -20.68 7.47 6.25
CA VAL A 358 -20.01 7.07 7.50
C VAL A 358 -20.89 6.10 8.25
N GLY A 359 -20.32 5.04 8.82
CA GLY A 359 -21.07 4.14 9.70
C GLY A 359 -20.35 2.82 9.95
N PRO A 360 -20.87 1.91 10.78
CA PRO A 360 -20.24 0.62 11.00
C PRO A 360 -20.19 -0.23 9.71
N PRO A 361 -19.32 -1.26 9.65
CA PRO A 361 -19.26 -2.16 8.50
C PRO A 361 -20.57 -2.93 8.32
N GLY A 362 -20.99 -3.11 7.06
CA GLY A 362 -22.18 -3.90 6.74
C GLY A 362 -23.52 -3.15 6.78
N VAL A 363 -23.52 -1.81 6.88
CA VAL A 363 -24.73 -0.96 6.80
C VAL A 363 -25.13 -0.54 5.39
N GLY A 364 -24.66 -1.26 4.36
CA GLY A 364 -25.10 -1.02 2.98
C GLY A 364 -24.47 0.19 2.26
N LYS A 365 -23.43 0.84 2.80
CA LYS A 365 -22.73 1.99 2.17
C LYS A 365 -22.40 1.75 0.68
N THR A 366 -21.71 0.65 0.37
CA THR A 366 -21.37 0.28 -1.03
C THR A 366 -22.59 0.00 -1.90
N SER A 367 -23.64 -0.55 -1.29
CA SER A 367 -24.90 -0.85 -1.97
C SER A 367 -25.61 0.44 -2.39
N LEU A 368 -25.62 1.47 -1.52
CA LEU A 368 -26.15 2.80 -1.82
C LEU A 368 -25.44 3.48 -2.98
N GLY A 369 -24.10 3.48 -2.99
CA GLY A 369 -23.33 4.04 -4.10
C GLY A 369 -23.68 3.39 -5.44
N ARG A 370 -23.91 2.08 -5.45
CA ARG A 370 -24.37 1.34 -6.64
C ARG A 370 -25.79 1.72 -7.06
N SER A 371 -26.71 1.88 -6.11
CA SER A 371 -28.08 2.32 -6.40
C SER A 371 -28.12 3.75 -6.93
N ILE A 372 -27.27 4.65 -6.45
CA ILE A 372 -27.10 6.00 -6.99
C ILE A 372 -26.64 5.94 -8.46
N ALA A 373 -25.64 5.11 -8.76
CA ALA A 373 -25.18 4.92 -10.14
C ALA A 373 -26.28 4.34 -11.05
N ARG A 374 -27.05 3.35 -10.57
CA ARG A 374 -28.21 2.78 -11.27
C ARG A 374 -29.29 3.84 -11.51
N ALA A 375 -29.59 4.66 -10.51
CA ALA A 375 -30.58 5.74 -10.62
C ALA A 375 -30.17 6.81 -11.66
N LEU A 376 -28.88 7.15 -11.70
CA LEU A 376 -28.32 8.10 -12.66
C LEU A 376 -28.11 7.52 -14.06
N GLY A 377 -28.19 6.20 -14.25
CA GLY A 377 -27.83 5.54 -15.52
C GLY A 377 -26.33 5.58 -15.82
N ARG A 378 -25.48 5.83 -14.81
CA ARG A 378 -24.02 5.92 -14.95
C ARG A 378 -23.35 4.59 -14.60
N LYS A 379 -22.18 4.34 -15.18
CA LYS A 379 -21.34 3.19 -14.80
C LYS A 379 -20.82 3.36 -13.37
N PHE A 380 -20.73 2.28 -12.62
CA PHE A 380 -20.24 2.26 -11.24
C PHE A 380 -18.85 1.62 -11.20
N TYR A 381 -17.91 2.28 -10.53
CA TYR A 381 -16.58 1.74 -10.27
C TYR A 381 -16.21 1.93 -8.80
N ARG A 382 -15.65 0.90 -8.17
CA ARG A 382 -15.25 0.95 -6.76
C ARG A 382 -13.73 0.83 -6.63
N ILE A 383 -13.16 1.74 -5.86
CA ILE A 383 -11.74 1.75 -5.49
C ILE A 383 -11.66 1.62 -3.97
N SER A 384 -10.93 0.64 -3.48
CA SER A 384 -10.60 0.55 -2.05
C SER A 384 -9.34 1.36 -1.78
N LEU A 385 -9.44 2.32 -0.87
CA LEU A 385 -8.32 3.16 -0.41
C LEU A 385 -7.68 2.60 0.87
N GLY A 386 -8.28 1.56 1.45
CA GLY A 386 -7.73 0.83 2.57
C GLY A 386 -6.36 0.23 2.25
N GLY A 387 -5.36 0.63 3.03
CA GLY A 387 -3.99 0.13 2.90
C GLY A 387 -3.16 0.79 1.79
N ILE A 388 -3.67 1.84 1.13
CA ILE A 388 -2.86 2.65 0.22
C ILE A 388 -1.81 3.41 1.02
N ARG A 389 -0.56 3.25 0.61
CA ARG A 389 0.61 3.87 1.25
C ARG A 389 1.39 4.80 0.33
N ASP A 390 1.12 4.77 -0.96
CA ASP A 390 1.87 5.52 -1.97
C ASP A 390 0.92 6.31 -2.86
N GLU A 391 1.30 7.54 -3.15
CA GLU A 391 0.67 8.44 -4.10
C GLU A 391 0.62 7.84 -5.51
N ALA A 392 1.62 7.04 -5.87
CA ALA A 392 1.71 6.36 -7.15
C ALA A 392 0.53 5.39 -7.40
N GLU A 393 -0.19 4.95 -6.37
CA GLU A 393 -1.41 4.16 -6.58
C GLU A 393 -2.56 5.00 -7.16
N ILE A 394 -2.56 6.31 -6.92
CA ILE A 394 -3.58 7.24 -7.42
C ILE A 394 -3.13 7.87 -8.73
N ARG A 395 -1.89 8.37 -8.80
CA ARG A 395 -1.31 9.08 -9.97
C ARG A 395 -0.49 8.20 -10.93
N GLY A 396 -0.25 6.93 -10.61
CA GLY A 396 0.57 6.05 -11.43
C GLY A 396 2.07 6.30 -11.30
N PHE A 397 2.84 5.47 -12.01
CA PHE A 397 4.30 5.58 -12.09
C PHE A 397 4.74 6.29 -13.37
N ARG A 398 5.83 7.06 -13.30
CA ARG A 398 6.43 7.66 -14.49
C ARG A 398 6.80 6.58 -15.52
N ARG A 399 6.53 6.87 -16.80
CA ARG A 399 6.83 6.03 -17.97
C ARG A 399 8.34 5.92 -18.26
N THR A 400 9.08 5.34 -17.33
CA THR A 400 10.55 5.24 -17.32
C THR A 400 11.05 3.79 -17.23
N TYR A 401 10.21 2.87 -16.77
CA TYR A 401 10.56 1.46 -16.59
C TYR A 401 9.56 0.52 -17.26
N ILE A 402 10.05 -0.63 -17.73
CA ILE A 402 9.20 -1.72 -18.23
C ILE A 402 8.31 -2.18 -17.07
N GLY A 403 6.99 -2.07 -17.23
CA GLY A 403 5.99 -2.42 -16.21
C GLY A 403 5.40 -1.25 -15.43
N SER A 404 5.76 0.01 -15.74
CA SER A 404 5.04 1.18 -15.22
C SER A 404 3.57 1.14 -15.63
N MET A 405 2.66 1.46 -14.72
CA MET A 405 1.22 1.45 -14.93
C MET A 405 0.61 2.81 -14.54
N PRO A 406 -0.49 3.23 -15.20
CA PRO A 406 -1.28 4.36 -14.74
C PRO A 406 -1.87 4.13 -13.34
N GLY A 407 -2.27 5.19 -12.68
CA GLY A 407 -2.93 5.14 -11.37
C GLY A 407 -4.32 4.52 -11.43
N ARG A 408 -4.86 4.14 -10.26
CA ARG A 408 -6.16 3.46 -10.12
C ARG A 408 -7.32 4.28 -10.71
N ILE A 409 -7.21 5.61 -10.75
CA ILE A 409 -8.23 6.48 -11.34
C ILE A 409 -8.33 6.26 -12.86
N ILE A 410 -7.20 6.37 -13.56
CA ILE A 410 -7.11 6.13 -15.01
C ILE A 410 -7.48 4.67 -15.37
N GLN A 411 -7.02 3.71 -14.56
CA GLN A 411 -7.42 2.31 -14.73
C GLN A 411 -8.94 2.12 -14.61
N GLY A 412 -9.57 2.81 -13.66
CA GLY A 412 -11.02 2.77 -13.46
C GLY A 412 -11.78 3.35 -14.65
N LEU A 413 -11.32 4.48 -15.21
CA LEU A 413 -11.93 5.08 -16.40
C LEU A 413 -11.84 4.18 -17.62
N LYS A 414 -10.70 3.52 -17.81
CA LYS A 414 -10.55 2.50 -18.86
C LYS A 414 -11.51 1.32 -18.65
N HIS A 415 -11.74 0.90 -17.41
CA HIS A 415 -12.65 -0.20 -17.12
C HIS A 415 -14.12 0.17 -17.32
N THR A 416 -14.51 1.41 -17.00
CA THR A 416 -15.89 1.87 -17.19
C THR A 416 -16.20 2.27 -18.62
N GLU A 417 -15.18 2.56 -19.43
CA GLU A 417 -15.29 3.00 -20.83
C GLU A 417 -16.12 4.29 -21.02
N THR A 418 -16.29 5.08 -19.94
CA THR A 418 -17.00 6.37 -19.93
C THR A 418 -16.28 7.40 -19.05
N ASN A 419 -16.40 8.70 -19.35
CA ASN A 419 -15.79 9.81 -18.59
C ASN A 419 -16.68 10.43 -17.49
N ASN A 420 -17.94 10.01 -17.38
CA ASN A 420 -18.87 10.44 -16.32
C ASN A 420 -19.31 9.32 -15.33
N PRO A 421 -18.48 8.31 -14.99
CA PRO A 421 -18.87 7.25 -14.08
C PRO A 421 -19.07 7.77 -12.64
N VAL A 422 -19.71 6.94 -11.82
CA VAL A 422 -19.74 7.09 -10.36
C VAL A 422 -18.58 6.31 -9.78
N PHE A 423 -17.62 7.02 -9.20
CA PHE A 423 -16.47 6.46 -8.49
C PHE A 423 -16.76 6.38 -7.00
N MET A 424 -16.65 5.18 -6.46
CA MET A 424 -16.80 4.93 -5.04
C MET A 424 -15.44 4.66 -4.39
N LEU A 425 -15.01 5.60 -3.56
CA LEU A 425 -13.76 5.60 -2.80
C LEU A 425 -14.01 5.01 -1.41
N ASP A 426 -13.74 3.72 -1.26
CA ASP A 426 -14.07 2.93 -0.07
C ASP A 426 -12.93 3.00 0.98
N GLU A 427 -13.28 3.16 2.26
CA GLU A 427 -12.34 3.19 3.39
C GLU A 427 -11.36 4.38 3.39
N VAL A 428 -11.87 5.61 3.19
CA VAL A 428 -11.03 6.84 3.26
C VAL A 428 -10.45 7.09 4.65
N ASP A 429 -11.04 6.50 5.69
CA ASP A 429 -10.56 6.55 7.08
C ASP A 429 -9.28 5.73 7.33
N LYS A 430 -8.83 4.95 6.34
CA LYS A 430 -7.63 4.11 6.46
C LYS A 430 -6.43 4.65 5.68
N ILE A 431 -6.50 5.89 5.22
CA ILE A 431 -5.42 6.54 4.46
C ILE A 431 -4.37 7.13 5.42
N GLY A 432 -3.08 6.98 5.09
CA GLY A 432 -2.04 7.88 5.60
C GLY A 432 -1.49 7.62 7.01
N LEU A 433 -1.54 6.38 7.52
CA LEU A 433 -0.96 6.04 8.82
C LEU A 433 0.59 5.95 8.84
N ASP A 434 1.28 6.11 7.70
CA ASP A 434 2.75 5.99 7.57
C ASP A 434 3.40 7.16 6.79
N PHE A 435 4.60 7.58 7.23
CA PHE A 435 5.33 8.82 6.87
C PHE A 435 5.96 8.93 5.45
N ARG A 436 5.57 8.13 4.45
CA ARG A 436 6.15 8.23 3.08
C ARG A 436 5.08 8.56 2.05
N GLY A 437 5.12 9.80 1.53
CA GLY A 437 4.15 10.31 0.57
C GLY A 437 2.83 10.67 1.26
N ASP A 438 2.16 11.71 0.80
CA ASP A 438 0.81 12.02 1.26
C ASP A 438 -0.19 11.60 0.18
N PRO A 439 -0.70 10.34 0.19
CA PRO A 439 -1.74 9.93 -0.74
C PRO A 439 -3.01 10.81 -0.62
N SER A 440 -3.20 11.50 0.51
CA SER A 440 -4.30 12.44 0.69
C SER A 440 -4.14 13.67 -0.22
N ALA A 441 -2.92 14.11 -0.51
CA ALA A 441 -2.66 15.21 -1.45
C ALA A 441 -3.08 14.85 -2.88
N ALA A 442 -2.78 13.64 -3.34
CA ALA A 442 -3.25 13.17 -4.65
C ALA A 442 -4.77 12.98 -4.69
N LEU A 443 -5.39 12.51 -3.60
CA LEU A 443 -6.86 12.47 -3.52
C LEU A 443 -7.48 13.87 -3.54
N LEU A 444 -6.85 14.85 -2.89
CA LEU A 444 -7.32 16.23 -2.92
C LEU A 444 -7.36 16.78 -4.35
N GLU A 445 -6.34 16.53 -5.17
CA GLU A 445 -6.34 16.95 -6.58
C GLU A 445 -7.49 16.29 -7.38
N VAL A 446 -7.73 14.99 -7.16
CA VAL A 446 -8.80 14.23 -7.83
C VAL A 446 -10.19 14.72 -7.40
N LEU A 447 -10.33 15.05 -6.11
CA LEU A 447 -11.60 15.39 -5.49
C LEU A 447 -11.93 16.88 -5.57
N ASP A 448 -10.94 17.76 -5.69
CA ASP A 448 -11.13 19.21 -5.76
C ASP A 448 -11.71 19.62 -7.11
N PRO A 449 -12.93 20.19 -7.15
CA PRO A 449 -13.54 20.67 -8.38
C PRO A 449 -12.79 21.85 -9.04
N GLU A 450 -11.82 22.46 -8.37
CA GLU A 450 -10.92 23.48 -8.94
C GLU A 450 -9.65 22.89 -9.57
N GLN A 451 -9.37 21.60 -9.41
CA GLN A 451 -8.14 20.96 -9.93
C GLN A 451 -8.42 19.75 -10.81
N ASN A 452 -9.53 19.05 -10.57
CA ASN A 452 -9.83 17.77 -11.21
C ASN A 452 -10.05 17.84 -12.73
N PHE A 453 -10.26 19.03 -13.31
CA PHE A 453 -10.37 19.22 -14.75
C PHE A 453 -9.03 19.05 -15.49
N SER A 454 -7.89 19.22 -14.78
CA SER A 454 -6.54 19.08 -15.34
C SER A 454 -5.72 18.03 -14.60
N PHE A 455 -6.37 16.98 -14.08
CA PHE A 455 -5.68 15.91 -13.35
C PHE A 455 -4.60 15.25 -14.20
N ALA A 456 -3.36 15.26 -13.71
CA ALA A 456 -2.21 14.72 -14.42
C ALA A 456 -1.71 13.42 -13.79
N ASP A 457 -1.93 12.30 -14.49
CA ASP A 457 -1.35 11.00 -14.13
C ASP A 457 0.11 10.93 -14.62
N HIS A 458 1.03 10.48 -13.75
CA HIS A 458 2.47 10.41 -14.04
C HIS A 458 2.82 9.47 -15.21
N TYR A 459 1.98 8.48 -15.50
CA TYR A 459 2.17 7.58 -16.62
C TYR A 459 1.68 8.20 -17.93
N LEU A 460 0.52 8.88 -17.89
CA LEU A 460 -0.07 9.52 -19.07
C LEU A 460 0.67 10.79 -19.49
N ASP A 461 1.13 11.58 -18.52
CA ASP A 461 1.82 12.86 -18.72
C ASP A 461 1.02 13.86 -19.57
N VAL A 462 -0.31 13.72 -19.57
CA VAL A 462 -1.28 14.61 -20.19
C VAL A 462 -2.48 14.78 -19.25
N PRO A 463 -3.09 15.97 -19.17
CA PRO A 463 -4.22 16.20 -18.29
C PRO A 463 -5.46 15.43 -18.77
N PHE A 464 -6.17 14.83 -17.83
CA PHE A 464 -7.45 14.18 -18.06
C PHE A 464 -8.55 14.87 -17.23
N ASP A 465 -9.65 15.23 -17.89
CA ASP A 465 -10.76 15.93 -17.24
C ASP A 465 -11.63 14.96 -16.42
N LEU A 466 -11.57 15.08 -15.09
CA LEU A 466 -12.38 14.32 -14.14
C LEU A 466 -13.63 15.08 -13.66
N SER A 467 -13.89 16.29 -14.15
CA SER A 467 -15.01 17.14 -13.67
C SER A 467 -16.39 16.47 -13.77
N LYS A 468 -16.57 15.57 -14.75
CA LYS A 468 -17.82 14.83 -14.97
C LYS A 468 -17.97 13.58 -14.10
N VAL A 469 -16.88 13.11 -13.50
CA VAL A 469 -16.86 11.95 -12.61
C VAL A 469 -17.56 12.32 -11.30
N MET A 470 -18.49 11.47 -10.84
CA MET A 470 -19.12 11.66 -9.54
C MET A 470 -18.37 10.83 -8.50
N PHE A 471 -17.72 11.50 -7.55
CA PHE A 471 -17.06 10.83 -6.43
C PHE A 471 -18.00 10.66 -5.24
N ILE A 472 -18.00 9.46 -4.67
CA ILE A 472 -18.66 9.10 -3.42
C ILE A 472 -17.61 8.44 -2.54
N THR A 473 -17.53 8.85 -1.28
CA THR A 473 -16.55 8.32 -0.32
C THR A 473 -17.24 7.52 0.77
N THR A 474 -16.54 6.57 1.37
CA THR A 474 -17.02 5.88 2.58
C THR A 474 -15.95 5.83 3.65
N ALA A 475 -16.41 5.88 4.89
CA ALA A 475 -15.58 5.68 6.07
C ALA A 475 -16.30 4.84 7.09
N ASN A 476 -15.57 4.19 7.99
CA ASN A 476 -16.17 3.59 9.18
C ASN A 476 -16.24 4.58 10.34
N VAL A 477 -15.20 5.39 10.49
CA VAL A 477 -15.08 6.43 11.51
C VAL A 477 -14.62 7.75 10.88
N MET A 478 -15.06 8.88 11.43
CA MET A 478 -14.70 10.21 10.89
C MET A 478 -13.33 10.69 11.36
N ASP A 479 -12.93 10.38 12.59
CA ASP A 479 -11.74 10.96 13.22
C ASP A 479 -10.46 10.83 12.37
N PRO A 480 -10.14 9.66 11.77
CA PRO A 480 -8.90 9.49 11.01
C PRO A 480 -8.84 10.27 9.68
N ILE A 481 -9.97 10.74 9.15
CA ILE A 481 -9.99 11.41 7.85
C ILE A 481 -9.33 12.80 7.98
N PRO A 482 -8.39 13.18 7.08
CA PRO A 482 -7.77 14.51 7.07
C PRO A 482 -8.79 15.65 7.00
N SER A 483 -8.56 16.74 7.73
CA SER A 483 -9.46 17.92 7.75
C SER A 483 -9.67 18.52 6.36
N ALA A 484 -8.61 18.59 5.55
CA ALA A 484 -8.68 19.11 4.18
C ALA A 484 -9.66 18.34 3.28
N LEU A 485 -9.86 17.05 3.53
CA LEU A 485 -10.85 16.23 2.84
C LEU A 485 -12.24 16.38 3.47
N LYS A 486 -12.32 16.41 4.81
CA LYS A 486 -13.59 16.61 5.55
C LYS A 486 -14.32 17.88 5.13
N ASP A 487 -13.61 18.99 4.97
CA ASP A 487 -14.21 20.29 4.62
C ASP A 487 -14.88 20.31 3.24
N ARG A 488 -14.54 19.34 2.38
CA ARG A 488 -15.08 19.18 1.02
C ARG A 488 -16.15 18.09 0.94
N MET A 489 -16.45 17.43 2.06
CA MET A 489 -17.39 16.32 2.14
C MET A 489 -18.70 16.74 2.79
N GLU A 490 -19.81 16.26 2.24
CA GLU A 490 -21.09 16.21 2.91
C GLU A 490 -21.22 14.85 3.59
N VAL A 491 -21.17 14.85 4.92
CA VAL A 491 -21.17 13.65 5.73
C VAL A 491 -22.60 13.16 5.96
N LEU A 492 -22.86 11.92 5.56
CA LEU A 492 -24.11 11.21 5.77
C LEU A 492 -23.85 10.01 6.67
N GLU A 493 -24.39 10.07 7.88
CA GLU A 493 -24.24 9.01 8.88
C GLU A 493 -25.28 7.90 8.66
N LEU A 494 -24.80 6.67 8.55
CA LEU A 494 -25.59 5.45 8.47
C LEU A 494 -25.46 4.71 9.80
N PRO A 495 -26.49 4.77 10.66
CA PRO A 495 -26.48 4.01 11.90
C PRO A 495 -26.53 2.50 11.63
N GLY A 496 -26.26 1.73 12.68
CA GLY A 496 -26.55 0.29 12.67
C GLY A 496 -28.05 0.01 12.62
N TYR A 497 -28.40 -1.25 12.34
CA TYR A 497 -29.79 -1.69 12.26
C TYR A 497 -30.25 -2.36 13.55
N ILE A 498 -31.53 -2.18 13.91
CA ILE A 498 -32.17 -2.97 14.97
C ILE A 498 -32.50 -4.39 14.48
N GLU A 499 -32.76 -5.33 15.40
CA GLU A 499 -33.02 -6.74 15.03
C GLU A 499 -34.20 -6.89 14.04
N GLU A 500 -35.26 -6.11 14.24
CA GLU A 500 -36.43 -6.11 13.35
C GLU A 500 -36.07 -5.63 11.94
N GLU A 501 -35.29 -4.55 11.81
CA GLU A 501 -34.79 -4.05 10.52
C GLU A 501 -33.89 -5.11 9.84
N LYS A 502 -32.99 -5.74 10.60
CA LYS A 502 -32.12 -6.80 10.07
C LYS A 502 -32.91 -8.00 9.54
N LEU A 503 -33.99 -8.39 10.22
CA LEU A 503 -34.89 -9.44 9.75
C LEU A 503 -35.51 -9.08 8.39
N HIS A 504 -36.04 -7.86 8.26
CA HIS A 504 -36.62 -7.38 7.01
C HIS A 504 -35.57 -7.30 5.89
N ILE A 505 -34.38 -6.78 6.19
CA ILE A 505 -33.26 -6.72 5.24
C ILE A 505 -32.86 -8.13 4.79
N ALA A 506 -32.77 -9.08 5.71
CA ALA A 506 -32.42 -10.46 5.41
C ALA A 506 -33.44 -11.13 4.51
N LEU A 507 -34.74 -11.01 4.81
CA LEU A 507 -35.82 -11.61 4.03
C LEU A 507 -35.94 -10.99 2.64
N LYS A 508 -35.89 -9.65 2.54
CA LYS A 508 -36.12 -8.93 1.28
C LYS A 508 -34.91 -8.97 0.34
N TYR A 509 -33.69 -8.98 0.89
CA TYR A 509 -32.46 -8.80 0.10
C TYR A 509 -31.45 -9.93 0.26
N LEU A 510 -31.04 -10.27 1.48
CA LEU A 510 -29.89 -11.17 1.68
C LEU A 510 -30.22 -12.62 1.30
N VAL A 511 -31.38 -13.13 1.70
CA VAL A 511 -31.81 -14.50 1.41
C VAL A 511 -31.99 -14.71 -0.10
N PRO A 512 -32.78 -13.88 -0.84
CA PRO A 512 -32.90 -14.04 -2.29
C PRO A 512 -31.56 -13.93 -3.02
N ARG A 513 -30.70 -12.99 -2.60
CA ARG A 513 -29.36 -12.81 -3.16
C ARG A 513 -28.50 -14.07 -2.96
N GLN A 514 -28.41 -14.57 -1.73
CA GLN A 514 -27.60 -15.74 -1.41
C GLN A 514 -28.14 -17.03 -2.05
N ILE A 515 -29.46 -17.17 -2.21
CA ILE A 515 -30.04 -18.28 -2.97
C ILE A 515 -29.53 -18.24 -4.42
N LYS A 516 -29.63 -17.09 -5.08
CA LYS A 516 -29.19 -16.91 -6.47
C LYS A 516 -27.68 -17.10 -6.64
N GLU A 517 -26.86 -16.50 -5.79
CA GLU A 517 -25.39 -16.58 -5.86
C GLU A 517 -24.86 -18.01 -5.68
N ASN A 518 -25.56 -18.85 -4.90
CA ASN A 518 -25.19 -20.25 -4.71
C ASN A 518 -25.88 -21.21 -5.69
N GLY A 519 -26.53 -20.69 -6.75
CA GLY A 519 -27.19 -21.50 -7.78
C GLY A 519 -28.42 -22.27 -7.29
N LEU A 520 -28.99 -21.87 -6.15
CA LEU A 520 -30.21 -22.46 -5.61
C LEU A 520 -31.44 -21.77 -6.19
N THR A 521 -32.60 -22.35 -5.93
CA THR A 521 -33.91 -21.76 -6.27
C THR A 521 -34.80 -21.83 -5.03
N GLU A 522 -35.92 -21.09 -5.04
CA GLU A 522 -36.92 -21.15 -3.96
C GLU A 522 -37.56 -22.54 -3.80
N GLY A 523 -37.39 -23.42 -4.79
CA GLY A 523 -37.75 -24.84 -4.69
C GLY A 523 -36.81 -25.66 -3.80
N HIS A 524 -35.54 -25.25 -3.66
CA HIS A 524 -34.53 -26.00 -2.93
C HIS A 524 -34.46 -25.63 -1.45
N ILE A 525 -34.65 -24.34 -1.09
CA ILE A 525 -34.49 -23.85 0.28
C ILE A 525 -35.55 -22.81 0.64
N LYS A 526 -36.01 -22.81 1.89
CA LYS A 526 -36.85 -21.77 2.48
C LYS A 526 -36.41 -21.49 3.92
N PHE A 527 -36.26 -20.22 4.28
CA PHE A 527 -36.01 -19.80 5.66
C PHE A 527 -37.33 -19.44 6.35
N SER A 528 -37.47 -19.78 7.63
CA SER A 528 -38.53 -19.22 8.46
C SER A 528 -38.06 -17.93 9.13
N ASP A 529 -38.97 -17.00 9.38
CA ASP A 529 -38.64 -15.70 10.00
C ASP A 529 -37.97 -15.91 11.36
N GLN A 530 -38.48 -16.84 12.17
CA GLN A 530 -37.90 -17.23 13.45
C GLN A 530 -36.47 -17.78 13.32
N SER A 531 -36.16 -18.50 12.23
CA SER A 531 -34.80 -18.99 12.01
C SER A 531 -33.83 -17.84 11.76
N ILE A 532 -34.25 -16.80 11.03
CA ILE A 532 -33.42 -15.62 10.77
C ILE A 532 -33.26 -14.80 12.05
N SER A 533 -34.33 -14.59 12.83
CA SER A 533 -34.24 -13.93 14.14
C SER A 533 -33.29 -14.64 15.09
N GLN A 534 -33.26 -15.97 15.08
CA GLN A 534 -32.27 -16.73 15.86
C GLN A 534 -30.85 -16.61 15.30
N ILE A 535 -30.65 -16.57 13.98
CA ILE A 535 -29.32 -16.30 13.41
C ILE A 535 -28.81 -14.93 13.88
N ILE A 536 -29.67 -13.91 13.84
CA ILE A 536 -29.34 -12.55 14.29
C ILE A 536 -28.90 -12.55 15.76
N SER A 537 -29.72 -13.11 16.65
CA SER A 537 -29.49 -13.04 18.11
C SER A 537 -28.44 -14.02 18.63
N GLN A 538 -28.28 -15.19 18.02
CA GLN A 538 -27.47 -16.30 18.58
C GLN A 538 -26.17 -16.58 17.82
N TYR A 539 -26.06 -16.12 16.56
CA TYR A 539 -24.90 -16.40 15.71
C TYR A 539 -24.19 -15.14 15.22
N THR A 540 -24.75 -13.95 15.45
CA THR A 540 -24.14 -12.67 15.06
C THR A 540 -24.07 -11.69 16.22
N ARG A 541 -23.03 -10.86 16.26
CA ARG A 541 -22.89 -9.71 17.17
C ARG A 541 -22.23 -8.57 16.39
N GLU A 542 -23.03 -7.75 15.73
CA GLU A 542 -22.60 -6.64 14.87
C GLU A 542 -23.70 -5.58 14.77
N ALA A 543 -23.38 -4.35 14.37
CA ALA A 543 -24.37 -3.32 14.05
C ALA A 543 -24.97 -3.48 12.63
N GLY A 544 -24.17 -3.94 11.66
CA GLY A 544 -24.62 -4.16 10.28
C GLY A 544 -25.20 -5.56 10.05
N VAL A 545 -25.19 -6.00 8.79
CA VAL A 545 -25.68 -7.33 8.35
C VAL A 545 -24.62 -8.19 7.65
N ARG A 546 -23.32 -7.87 7.82
CA ARG A 546 -22.23 -8.54 7.10
C ARG A 546 -22.04 -9.99 7.57
N ASN A 547 -21.97 -10.21 8.88
CA ASN A 547 -21.91 -11.56 9.43
C ASN A 547 -23.24 -12.29 9.25
N LEU A 548 -24.39 -11.60 9.36
CA LEU A 548 -25.70 -12.17 9.05
C LEU A 548 -25.73 -12.77 7.64
N GLU A 549 -25.27 -12.01 6.63
CA GLU A 549 -25.17 -12.53 5.26
C GLU A 549 -24.21 -13.73 5.15
N ARG A 550 -23.08 -13.71 5.85
CA ARG A 550 -22.12 -14.84 5.85
C ARG A 550 -22.72 -16.12 6.43
N GLU A 551 -23.50 -16.02 7.50
CA GLU A 551 -24.17 -17.17 8.11
C GLU A 551 -25.26 -17.71 7.18
N ILE A 552 -26.09 -16.84 6.59
CA ILE A 552 -27.08 -17.22 5.55
C ILE A 552 -26.40 -17.92 4.37
N ALA A 553 -25.30 -17.35 3.86
CA ALA A 553 -24.52 -17.93 2.77
C ALA A 553 -23.95 -19.31 3.14
N THR A 554 -23.56 -19.52 4.39
CA THR A 554 -23.06 -20.81 4.88
C THR A 554 -24.14 -21.87 4.85
N ILE A 555 -25.38 -21.52 5.25
CA ILE A 555 -26.53 -22.41 5.14
C ILE A 555 -26.82 -22.73 3.68
N CYS A 556 -26.87 -21.71 2.81
CA CYS A 556 -27.08 -21.91 1.37
C CYS A 556 -26.02 -22.82 0.75
N ARG A 557 -24.73 -22.64 1.06
CA ARG A 557 -23.65 -23.53 0.57
C ARG A 557 -23.83 -24.98 1.02
N LYS A 558 -24.24 -25.22 2.27
CA LYS A 558 -24.49 -26.57 2.76
C LYS A 558 -25.67 -27.22 2.04
N VAL A 559 -26.75 -26.48 1.81
CA VAL A 559 -27.88 -26.98 1.03
C VAL A 559 -27.50 -27.21 -0.44
N ALA A 560 -26.71 -26.32 -1.05
CA ALA A 560 -26.20 -26.49 -2.40
C ALA A 560 -25.35 -27.76 -2.54
N LYS A 561 -24.52 -28.08 -1.54
CA LYS A 561 -23.80 -29.36 -1.48
C LYS A 561 -24.74 -30.56 -1.49
N ASP A 562 -25.80 -30.53 -0.68
CA ASP A 562 -26.79 -31.62 -0.60
C ASP A 562 -27.52 -31.79 -1.94
N VAL A 563 -27.94 -30.68 -2.56
CA VAL A 563 -28.61 -30.67 -3.88
C VAL A 563 -27.68 -31.20 -4.98
N ALA A 564 -26.42 -30.77 -5.00
CA ALA A 564 -25.42 -31.27 -5.95
C ALA A 564 -25.12 -32.77 -5.75
N SER A 565 -25.31 -33.29 -4.54
CA SER A 565 -25.18 -34.71 -4.21
C SER A 565 -26.42 -35.54 -4.59
N GLY A 566 -27.45 -34.92 -5.20
CA GLY A 566 -28.65 -35.58 -5.71
C GLY A 566 -29.89 -35.44 -4.81
N ASP A 567 -29.80 -34.72 -3.69
CA ASP A 567 -30.96 -34.47 -2.82
C ASP A 567 -31.87 -33.39 -3.42
N LYS A 568 -33.05 -33.80 -3.91
CA LYS A 568 -34.04 -32.90 -4.51
C LYS A 568 -35.08 -32.39 -3.53
N THR A 569 -34.94 -32.70 -2.24
CA THR A 569 -35.94 -32.31 -1.24
C THR A 569 -35.80 -30.84 -0.86
N LYS A 570 -36.94 -30.13 -0.82
CA LYS A 570 -36.98 -28.74 -0.34
C LYS A 570 -36.60 -28.69 1.13
N LYS A 571 -35.51 -28.00 1.47
CA LYS A 571 -35.06 -27.82 2.85
C LYS A 571 -35.70 -26.58 3.46
N THR A 572 -36.51 -26.77 4.50
CA THR A 572 -37.00 -25.66 5.33
C THR A 572 -36.07 -25.47 6.52
N VAL A 573 -35.43 -24.31 6.58
CA VAL A 573 -34.54 -23.93 7.69
C VAL A 573 -35.42 -23.41 8.82
N THR A 574 -35.50 -24.19 9.90
CA THR A 574 -36.19 -23.85 11.14
C THR A 574 -35.19 -23.57 12.27
N PRO A 575 -35.59 -22.89 13.36
CA PRO A 575 -34.80 -22.73 14.59
C PRO A 575 -34.03 -24.00 15.02
N GLN A 576 -34.74 -25.13 15.07
CA GLN A 576 -34.16 -26.40 15.52
C GLN A 576 -33.12 -26.95 14.54
N SER A 577 -33.22 -26.62 13.26
CA SER A 577 -32.27 -27.10 12.24
C SER A 577 -30.98 -26.28 12.17
N LEU A 578 -30.93 -25.09 12.79
CA LEU A 578 -29.78 -24.18 12.69
C LEU A 578 -28.48 -24.82 13.16
N HIS A 579 -28.50 -25.58 14.26
CA HIS A 579 -27.31 -26.23 14.81
C HIS A 579 -26.63 -27.20 13.80
N LYS A 580 -27.43 -27.85 12.94
CA LYS A 580 -26.92 -28.75 11.89
C LYS A 580 -26.10 -27.98 10.85
N TYR A 581 -26.48 -26.73 10.57
CA TYR A 581 -25.84 -25.90 9.56
C TYR A 581 -24.76 -24.98 10.13
N LEU A 582 -24.95 -24.39 11.30
CA LEU A 582 -24.05 -23.37 11.85
C LEU A 582 -23.21 -23.87 13.04
N GLY A 583 -23.50 -25.06 13.57
CA GLY A 583 -22.88 -25.57 14.79
C GLY A 583 -23.55 -25.01 16.05
N PRO A 584 -22.88 -25.09 17.22
CA PRO A 584 -23.43 -24.57 18.47
C PRO A 584 -23.62 -23.04 18.42
N GLN A 585 -24.50 -22.54 19.29
CA GLN A 585 -24.71 -21.10 19.50
C GLN A 585 -23.38 -20.41 19.84
N LYS A 586 -23.13 -19.28 19.18
CA LYS A 586 -21.87 -18.51 19.30
C LYS A 586 -22.01 -17.32 20.24
N VAL A 587 -23.19 -16.73 20.31
CA VAL A 587 -23.48 -15.51 21.08
C VAL A 587 -24.55 -15.85 22.11
N PHE A 588 -24.24 -15.61 23.38
CA PHE A 588 -25.17 -15.80 24.49
C PHE A 588 -25.73 -14.42 24.92
N PRO A 589 -27.04 -14.28 25.17
CA PRO A 589 -27.60 -13.05 25.69
C PRO A 589 -27.17 -12.82 27.16
N GLU A 590 -26.07 -12.11 27.38
CA GLU A 590 -25.52 -11.83 28.73
C GLU A 590 -26.47 -10.99 29.60
N VAL A 591 -27.41 -10.26 28.98
CA VAL A 591 -28.22 -9.22 29.64
C VAL A 591 -29.25 -9.79 30.61
N ALA A 592 -29.80 -10.98 30.35
CA ALA A 592 -30.86 -11.54 31.17
C ALA A 592 -30.35 -12.16 32.48
N GLU A 593 -29.09 -12.58 32.54
CA GLU A 593 -28.54 -13.29 33.72
C GLU A 593 -27.97 -12.36 34.79
N ARG A 594 -27.64 -11.10 34.45
CA ARG A 594 -26.87 -10.19 35.32
C ARG A 594 -27.64 -9.00 35.90
N THR A 595 -28.86 -8.73 35.45
CA THR A 595 -29.67 -7.64 36.04
C THR A 595 -30.28 -8.09 37.38
N GLY A 596 -29.74 -7.58 38.50
CA GLY A 596 -30.35 -7.78 39.82
C GLY A 596 -29.41 -8.03 40.99
N GLU A 597 -28.10 -8.20 40.75
CA GLU A 597 -27.14 -8.42 41.85
C GLU A 597 -26.61 -7.09 42.44
N VAL A 598 -26.46 -7.07 43.76
CA VAL A 598 -25.88 -5.92 44.48
C VAL A 598 -24.41 -5.78 44.09
N GLY A 599 -24.03 -4.60 43.62
CA GLY A 599 -22.66 -4.31 43.18
C GLY A 599 -22.48 -4.40 41.67
N MET A 600 -23.53 -4.62 40.88
CA MET A 600 -23.46 -4.48 39.42
C MET A 600 -24.24 -3.26 38.93
N ALA A 601 -23.69 -2.59 37.92
CA ALA A 601 -24.35 -1.50 37.19
C ALA A 601 -24.24 -1.74 35.68
N THR A 602 -25.35 -1.57 34.96
CA THR A 602 -25.38 -1.65 33.50
C THR A 602 -24.90 -0.32 32.92
N GLY A 603 -23.81 -0.35 32.18
CA GLY A 603 -23.28 0.77 31.40
C GLY A 603 -23.53 0.59 29.90
N LEU A 604 -23.55 1.71 29.18
CA LEU A 604 -23.56 1.72 27.72
C LEU A 604 -22.23 2.30 27.25
N ALA A 605 -21.52 1.56 26.40
CA ALA A 605 -20.30 2.04 25.77
C ALA A 605 -20.50 2.17 24.27
N TRP A 606 -19.93 3.21 23.67
CA TRP A 606 -19.85 3.32 22.23
C TRP A 606 -18.58 2.62 21.73
N THR A 607 -18.72 1.81 20.69
CA THR A 607 -17.59 1.21 19.96
C THR A 607 -17.74 1.50 18.46
N PRO A 608 -16.66 1.43 17.67
CA PRO A 608 -16.73 1.59 16.22
C PRO A 608 -17.65 0.57 15.52
N VAL A 609 -18.00 -0.54 16.18
CA VAL A 609 -18.92 -1.56 15.67
C VAL A 609 -20.34 -1.43 16.22
N GLY A 610 -20.63 -0.38 17.00
CA GLY A 610 -21.94 -0.08 17.58
C GLY A 610 -21.91 0.17 19.09
N GLY A 611 -23.10 0.38 19.66
CA GLY A 611 -23.28 0.43 21.12
C GLY A 611 -23.11 -0.96 21.75
N GLU A 612 -22.39 -1.03 22.86
CA GLU A 612 -22.16 -2.22 23.65
C GLU A 612 -22.72 -2.03 25.07
N ILE A 613 -23.37 -3.06 25.60
CA ILE A 613 -23.81 -3.10 26.99
C ILE A 613 -22.65 -3.68 27.82
N LEU A 614 -22.29 -2.99 28.90
CA LEU A 614 -21.26 -3.41 29.84
C LEU A 614 -21.87 -3.61 31.23
N PHE A 615 -21.34 -4.57 31.99
CA PHE A 615 -21.69 -4.77 33.38
C PHE A 615 -20.50 -4.35 34.24
N ILE A 616 -20.60 -3.18 34.87
CA ILE A 616 -19.59 -2.68 35.78
C ILE A 616 -19.81 -3.34 37.14
N GLU A 617 -18.82 -4.07 37.61
CA GLU A 617 -18.85 -4.83 38.87
C GLU A 617 -18.08 -4.07 39.95
N ALA A 618 -18.67 -3.93 41.13
CA ALA A 618 -18.10 -3.28 42.30
C ALA A 618 -18.17 -4.22 43.50
N THR A 619 -17.02 -4.70 43.95
CA THR A 619 -16.91 -5.63 45.08
C THR A 619 -16.38 -4.92 46.32
N LYS A 620 -17.01 -5.20 47.47
CA LYS A 620 -16.52 -4.80 48.80
C LYS A 620 -15.70 -5.93 49.41
N MET A 621 -14.47 -5.65 49.84
CA MET A 621 -13.62 -6.60 50.56
C MET A 621 -12.98 -5.97 51.79
N LEU A 622 -12.61 -6.78 52.80
CA LEU A 622 -11.88 -6.28 53.97
C LEU A 622 -10.45 -5.90 53.54
N GLY A 623 -10.00 -4.69 53.86
CA GLY A 623 -8.68 -4.22 53.44
C GLY A 623 -8.39 -2.75 53.76
N LYS A 624 -7.25 -2.25 53.26
CA LYS A 624 -6.76 -0.86 53.47
C LYS A 624 -6.17 -0.21 52.21
N LYS A 625 -6.31 -0.82 51.03
CA LYS A 625 -5.86 -0.29 49.73
C LYS A 625 -6.78 0.81 49.16
N GLY A 626 -8.00 0.96 49.66
CA GLY A 626 -8.94 2.00 49.26
C GLY A 626 -9.73 1.69 47.98
N LEU A 627 -9.10 1.83 46.81
CA LEU A 627 -9.73 1.60 45.50
C LEU A 627 -8.80 0.81 44.58
N SER A 628 -9.28 -0.29 44.03
CA SER A 628 -8.63 -1.05 42.97
C SER A 628 -9.48 -0.99 41.71
N LEU A 629 -8.84 -0.86 40.55
CA LEU A 629 -9.48 -0.75 39.25
C LEU A 629 -8.89 -1.80 38.31
N THR A 630 -9.72 -2.62 37.67
CA THR A 630 -9.29 -3.61 36.68
C THR A 630 -10.18 -3.57 35.43
N GLY A 631 -9.67 -4.09 34.31
CA GLY A 631 -10.39 -4.05 33.03
C GLY A 631 -9.72 -3.25 31.92
N SER A 632 -8.41 -3.00 31.97
CA SER A 632 -7.69 -2.21 30.95
C SER A 632 -8.28 -0.81 30.74
N LEU A 633 -8.55 -0.13 31.86
CA LEU A 633 -9.08 1.23 31.89
C LEU A 633 -7.99 2.26 31.56
N GLY A 634 -8.33 3.23 30.71
CA GLY A 634 -7.49 4.41 30.45
C GLY A 634 -7.48 5.40 31.61
N GLU A 635 -6.68 6.47 31.49
CA GLU A 635 -6.48 7.44 32.57
C GLU A 635 -7.75 8.25 32.88
N VAL A 636 -8.55 8.59 31.86
CA VAL A 636 -9.80 9.35 32.04
C VAL A 636 -10.81 8.52 32.82
N MET A 637 -10.91 7.22 32.52
CA MET A 637 -11.77 6.30 33.27
C MET A 637 -11.33 6.13 34.73
N LYS A 638 -10.02 6.07 34.99
CA LYS A 638 -9.50 5.98 36.37
C LYS A 638 -9.83 7.24 37.16
N GLU A 639 -9.70 8.41 36.54
CA GLU A 639 -10.09 9.68 37.14
C GLU A 639 -11.59 9.71 37.45
N SER A 640 -12.45 9.30 36.51
CA SER A 640 -13.89 9.20 36.72
C SER A 640 -14.26 8.29 37.90
N ALA A 641 -13.60 7.14 38.04
CA ALA A 641 -13.83 6.23 39.16
C ALA A 641 -13.42 6.84 40.51
N GLN A 642 -12.31 7.59 40.56
CA GLN A 642 -11.88 8.32 41.74
C GLN A 642 -12.83 9.48 42.09
N ALA A 643 -13.33 10.19 41.08
CA ALA A 643 -14.32 11.25 41.26
C ALA A 643 -15.63 10.70 41.81
N ALA A 644 -16.13 9.57 41.27
CA ALA A 644 -17.31 8.88 41.78
C ALA A 644 -17.13 8.44 43.24
N LEU A 645 -15.97 7.88 43.59
CA LEU A 645 -15.67 7.51 44.97
C LEU A 645 -15.66 8.73 45.91
N SER A 646 -15.06 9.83 45.47
CA SER A 646 -15.00 11.09 46.23
C SER A 646 -16.39 11.67 46.47
N TYR A 647 -17.26 11.62 45.45
CA TYR A 647 -18.66 12.02 45.56
C TYR A 647 -19.40 11.18 46.62
N ILE A 648 -19.32 9.85 46.53
CA ILE A 648 -19.96 8.94 47.49
C ILE A 648 -19.47 9.20 48.91
N ARG A 649 -18.15 9.37 49.11
CA ARG A 649 -17.56 9.70 50.43
C ARG A 649 -18.14 11.00 51.00
N SER A 650 -18.23 12.05 50.19
CA SER A 650 -18.77 13.35 50.59
C SER A 650 -20.26 13.29 50.99
N LYS A 651 -21.01 12.34 50.42
CA LYS A 651 -22.46 12.14 50.64
C LYS A 651 -22.78 10.90 51.49
N SER A 652 -21.81 10.33 52.20
CA SER A 652 -21.96 9.12 53.02
C SER A 652 -23.17 9.15 53.97
N LYS A 653 -23.42 10.29 54.64
CA LYS A 653 -24.59 10.48 55.51
C LYS A 653 -25.93 10.37 54.76
N ILE A 654 -26.01 10.88 53.53
CA ILE A 654 -27.23 10.85 52.71
C ILE A 654 -27.53 9.41 52.28
N TYR A 655 -26.50 8.69 51.85
CA TYR A 655 -26.62 7.29 51.40
C TYR A 655 -26.59 6.28 52.56
N LYS A 656 -26.59 6.73 53.81
CA LYS A 656 -26.56 5.89 55.02
C LYS A 656 -25.36 4.92 55.05
N ILE A 657 -24.22 5.36 54.53
CA ILE A 657 -22.95 4.62 54.55
C ILE A 657 -22.17 5.02 55.81
N ASP A 658 -21.66 4.06 56.57
CA ASP A 658 -20.80 4.31 57.73
C ASP A 658 -19.57 5.14 57.31
N PRO A 659 -19.29 6.31 57.93
CA PRO A 659 -18.09 7.08 57.62
C PRO A 659 -16.77 6.29 57.74
N ARG A 660 -16.72 5.28 58.63
CA ARG A 660 -15.57 4.39 58.81
C ARG A 660 -15.47 3.27 57.78
N PHE A 661 -16.42 3.19 56.85
CA PHE A 661 -16.41 2.22 55.76
C PHE A 661 -15.09 2.24 54.99
N PHE A 662 -14.63 3.43 54.61
CA PHE A 662 -13.44 3.64 53.79
C PHE A 662 -12.11 3.42 54.54
N GLU A 663 -12.15 3.18 55.85
CA GLU A 663 -10.96 2.84 56.65
C GLU A 663 -10.74 1.33 56.77
N LYS A 664 -11.81 0.53 56.60
CA LYS A 664 -11.84 -0.91 56.88
C LYS A 664 -12.06 -1.77 55.64
N PHE A 665 -12.64 -1.19 54.59
CA PHE A 665 -13.02 -1.91 53.39
C PHE A 665 -12.35 -1.30 52.16
N ASP A 666 -11.88 -2.19 51.30
CA ASP A 666 -11.43 -1.87 49.96
C ASP A 666 -12.58 -2.06 48.96
N ILE A 667 -12.60 -1.21 47.95
CA ILE A 667 -13.51 -1.31 46.81
C ILE A 667 -12.69 -1.76 45.61
N HIS A 668 -13.17 -2.79 44.93
CA HIS A 668 -12.64 -3.20 43.64
C HIS A 668 -13.69 -2.95 42.57
N ILE A 669 -13.38 -2.10 41.60
CA ILE A 669 -14.22 -1.90 40.41
C ILE A 669 -13.59 -2.69 39.26
N HIS A 670 -14.35 -3.63 38.73
CA HIS A 670 -14.01 -4.38 37.54
C HIS A 670 -14.92 -3.93 36.40
N VAL A 671 -14.31 -3.50 35.30
CA VAL A 671 -15.02 -3.24 34.05
C VAL A 671 -14.59 -4.34 33.07
N PRO A 672 -15.44 -5.35 32.81
CA PRO A 672 -15.13 -6.39 31.86
C PRO A 672 -14.80 -5.75 30.50
N SER A 673 -13.59 -5.98 30.01
CA SER A 673 -13.18 -5.53 28.68
C SER A 673 -12.85 -6.73 27.82
N GLY A 674 -13.54 -6.83 26.68
CA GLY A 674 -13.09 -7.72 25.61
C GLY A 674 -11.87 -7.09 24.94
N ALA A 675 -10.66 -7.31 25.45
CA ALA A 675 -9.35 -6.94 24.88
C ALA A 675 -9.12 -5.47 24.39
N ILE A 676 -10.14 -4.59 24.42
CA ILE A 676 -10.13 -3.23 23.87
C ILE A 676 -10.04 -2.25 25.04
N PRO A 677 -9.01 -1.38 25.10
CA PRO A 677 -8.91 -0.33 26.10
C PRO A 677 -10.11 0.62 26.03
N LYS A 678 -10.70 0.95 27.18
CA LYS A 678 -11.83 1.90 27.27
C LYS A 678 -11.37 3.16 28.00
N ASP A 679 -11.53 4.31 27.35
CA ASP A 679 -11.13 5.60 27.89
C ASP A 679 -12.19 6.65 27.50
N GLY A 680 -12.97 7.11 28.47
CA GLY A 680 -14.07 8.05 28.30
C GLY A 680 -14.83 8.24 29.61
N PRO A 681 -15.27 9.45 29.98
CA PRO A 681 -15.82 9.71 31.32
C PRO A 681 -17.33 9.41 31.46
N SER A 682 -17.99 9.00 30.37
CA SER A 682 -19.40 8.63 30.29
C SER A 682 -19.70 7.29 30.94
#